data_AF-A0A158R144-F1
#
_entry.id   AF-A0A158R144-F1
#
_cell.length_a   1.000
_cell.length_b   1.000
_cell.length_c   1.000
_cell.angle_alpha   90.00
_cell.angle_beta   90.00
_cell.angle_gamma   90.00
#
_symmetry.space_group_name_H-M   'P 1'
#
loop_
_entity.id
_entity.type
_entity.pdbx_description
1 polymer ?
#
loop_
_entity_poly.entity_id
_entity_poly.type
_entity_poly.pdbx_seq_one_letter_code
_entity_poly.pdbx_strand_id
1 'polypeptide(L)'
;MDDMTYVPESQSKKLRCNRTMAVLCSVLAAVFLVSTVALAVVVGVKYSKDNELINEVLQRPSDDSPQRIHWPLPSGSLYAHYKKAAVASDHGFCSEAGRDVLIDGGNAVDSMIATLLCIGVVNPQSSGIGGGFLMTLYNASTGHCQTINARETAPLAATEDMFVNDTTQSVYGYRAIATPSELHGFWTVFKKFGSGRVKWARLFEPSIKLAMNGFPVSSNLAQQLSEKEDLIQAEPTMKEIFVDPTTGRVYVEGDIMKRERYGFTLQLIANASDPVELFYKGGMAQTIAGEITDNGGHIDAKDLASYETLIDEIPLIASGLSGDLEMCGPPPPSSFVITQNIIAVMAEFYRGGKVDLNDPLVYHRLIEAEKFAYAQRTKLGDVHFVDSAKLLVANMSTPKYTKWIASMIKDTAQPQDYYLGGQTSQVPDHGTSHVTIIDHDGNAVSCTSTVNQIFGSMRASQTLGIIWNDQMDDFSTPGASNAFGFAPSETNFIKPGKRPMSSMSPMIIYNKNENHVAMVVGASGGSYIISATAQTVIRTMLFNQTVKILIEHEHTASESLRAHYDEDNLNYFGTHPGPCRWGALSHVTHRTYKFLEPPTFLIRLEVIVALPSEAVDAPRLHNQFLPHVTQYEEPMPKEIISVLVDKFKQNFTMVPKQKSVVQALEVHPDGYIHGNSDFRRQTATYPAGY
;
A
#
# COMPACT_ATOMS: atom_id res chain seq x y z
N MET A 1 -78.70 5.97 -58.93
CA MET A 1 -78.07 4.81 -58.27
C MET A 1 -76.63 4.83 -58.73
N ASP A 2 -75.74 5.11 -57.79
CA ASP A 2 -74.28 5.02 -57.83
C ASP A 2 -73.56 5.61 -59.05
N ASP A 3 -72.78 6.67 -58.90
CA ASP A 3 -71.40 6.54 -58.39
C ASP A 3 -70.71 7.91 -58.29
N MET A 4 -69.67 7.94 -57.47
CA MET A 4 -68.89 9.07 -56.99
C MET A 4 -68.10 9.83 -58.06
N THR A 5 -68.01 11.16 -57.94
CA THR A 5 -66.78 11.92 -58.25
C THR A 5 -66.72 13.20 -57.39
N TYR A 6 -65.79 13.24 -56.44
CA TYR A 6 -65.39 14.47 -55.73
C TYR A 6 -63.87 14.51 -55.62
N VAL A 7 -63.25 15.47 -56.29
CA VAL A 7 -61.88 15.97 -56.08
C VAL A 7 -61.96 17.48 -56.35
N PRO A 8 -61.51 18.35 -55.43
CA PRO A 8 -60.18 18.93 -55.60
C PRO A 8 -59.37 19.25 -54.32
N GLU A 9 -58.05 19.20 -54.53
CA GLU A 9 -56.96 20.09 -54.04
C GLU A 9 -56.74 20.44 -52.55
N SER A 10 -55.53 20.06 -52.12
CA SER A 10 -54.49 20.83 -51.43
C SER A 10 -54.88 21.86 -50.33
N GLN A 11 -54.34 21.68 -49.13
CA GLN A 11 -53.25 22.51 -48.60
C GLN A 11 -52.91 22.18 -47.13
N SER A 12 -51.62 22.36 -46.83
CA SER A 12 -50.88 22.22 -45.57
C SER A 12 -51.66 22.38 -44.24
N LYS A 13 -51.36 21.50 -43.27
CA LYS A 13 -51.49 21.82 -41.84
C LYS A 13 -50.17 21.60 -41.11
N LYS A 14 -49.49 22.73 -40.90
CA LYS A 14 -48.38 22.92 -39.96
C LYS A 14 -48.85 22.68 -38.51
N LEU A 15 -47.92 22.10 -37.76
CA LEU A 15 -47.75 22.05 -36.31
C LEU A 15 -48.69 22.95 -35.49
N ARG A 16 -49.53 22.32 -34.67
CA ARG A 16 -50.02 22.88 -33.41
C ARG A 16 -50.21 21.75 -32.40
N CYS A 17 -49.15 21.38 -31.69
CA CYS A 17 -49.17 21.07 -30.25
C CYS A 17 -47.74 20.79 -29.77
N ASN A 18 -47.04 21.81 -29.27
CA ASN A 18 -45.90 21.56 -28.37
C ASN A 18 -45.60 22.73 -27.42
N ARG A 19 -46.61 23.55 -27.11
CA ARG A 19 -46.47 24.62 -26.12
C ARG A 19 -46.30 24.06 -24.70
N THR A 20 -46.99 22.97 -24.38
CA THR A 20 -46.94 22.34 -23.06
C THR A 20 -45.58 21.71 -22.79
N MET A 21 -45.00 21.02 -23.79
CA MET A 21 -43.68 20.39 -23.67
C MET A 21 -42.55 21.43 -23.62
N ALA A 22 -42.67 22.51 -24.40
CA ALA A 22 -41.73 23.63 -24.30
C ALA A 22 -41.76 24.30 -22.92
N VAL A 23 -42.95 24.52 -22.34
CA VAL A 23 -43.07 25.06 -20.98
C VAL A 23 -42.48 24.10 -19.94
N LEU A 24 -42.71 22.79 -20.09
CA LEU A 24 -42.16 21.79 -19.17
C LEU A 24 -40.62 21.72 -19.22
N CYS A 25 -40.05 21.76 -20.43
CA CYS A 25 -38.59 21.82 -20.61
C CYS A 25 -38.00 23.13 -20.06
N SER A 26 -38.68 24.27 -20.22
CA SER A 26 -38.24 25.55 -19.65
C SER A 26 -38.26 25.54 -18.12
N VAL A 27 -39.27 24.92 -17.50
CA VAL A 27 -39.36 24.78 -16.05
C VAL A 27 -38.27 23.83 -15.53
N LEU A 28 -38.04 22.69 -16.19
CA LEU A 28 -36.97 21.76 -15.81
C LEU A 28 -35.58 22.39 -15.98
N ALA A 29 -35.35 23.13 -17.05
CA ALA A 29 -34.11 23.87 -17.24
C ALA A 29 -33.90 24.93 -16.15
N ALA A 30 -34.95 25.65 -15.75
CA ALA A 30 -34.89 26.62 -14.66
C ALA A 30 -34.59 25.96 -13.31
N VAL A 31 -35.22 24.80 -13.01
CA VAL A 31 -34.94 24.03 -11.78
C VAL A 31 -33.50 23.49 -11.78
N PHE A 32 -33.01 23.02 -12.93
CA PHE A 32 -31.63 22.57 -13.08
C PHE A 32 -30.63 23.71 -12.89
N LEU A 33 -30.94 24.90 -13.41
CA LEU A 33 -30.09 26.08 -13.27
C LEU A 33 -30.08 26.60 -11.82
N VAL A 34 -31.23 26.59 -11.13
CA VAL A 34 -31.32 26.98 -9.72
C VAL A 34 -30.60 25.98 -8.82
N SER A 35 -30.71 24.68 -9.09
CA SER A 35 -30.02 23.64 -8.31
C SER A 35 -28.51 23.65 -8.52
N THR A 36 -28.03 23.88 -9.75
CA THR A 36 -26.60 24.04 -10.03
C THR A 36 -26.01 25.29 -9.41
N VAL A 37 -26.74 26.42 -9.42
CA VAL A 37 -26.33 27.65 -8.73
C VAL A 37 -26.36 27.45 -7.21
N ALA A 38 -27.38 26.80 -6.66
CA ALA A 38 -27.44 26.49 -5.23
C ALA A 38 -26.29 25.58 -4.80
N LEU A 39 -25.95 24.56 -5.60
CA LEU A 39 -24.80 23.69 -5.37
C LEU A 39 -23.48 24.47 -5.44
N ALA A 40 -23.31 25.34 -6.45
CA ALA A 40 -22.13 26.21 -6.57
C ALA A 40 -22.01 27.17 -5.37
N VAL A 41 -23.13 27.68 -4.84
CA VAL A 41 -23.15 28.51 -3.63
C VAL A 41 -22.81 27.68 -2.39
N VAL A 42 -23.35 26.47 -2.22
CA VAL A 42 -23.02 25.60 -1.08
C VAL A 42 -21.55 25.19 -1.11
N VAL A 43 -21.02 24.81 -2.27
CA VAL A 43 -19.60 24.50 -2.47
C VAL A 43 -18.74 25.74 -2.23
N GLY A 44 -19.14 26.90 -2.76
CA GLY A 44 -18.45 28.17 -2.55
C GLY A 44 -18.44 28.62 -1.09
N VAL A 45 -19.55 28.42 -0.36
CA VAL A 45 -19.65 28.73 1.09
C VAL A 45 -18.82 27.75 1.92
N LYS A 46 -18.78 26.46 1.55
CA LYS A 46 -17.90 25.48 2.21
C LYS A 46 -16.43 25.82 1.98
N TYR A 47 -16.06 26.13 0.73
CA TYR A 47 -14.71 26.56 0.36
C TYR A 47 -14.32 27.87 1.05
N SER A 48 -15.25 28.82 1.16
CA SER A 48 -15.04 30.08 1.88
C SER A 48 -14.85 29.86 3.38
N LYS A 49 -15.60 28.95 4.01
CA LYS A 49 -15.45 28.62 5.43
C LYS A 49 -14.13 27.93 5.72
N ASP A 50 -13.69 27.02 4.85
CA ASP A 50 -12.40 26.35 4.97
C ASP A 50 -11.25 27.38 4.81
N ASN A 51 -11.39 28.34 3.91
CA ASN A 51 -10.44 29.46 3.75
C ASN A 51 -10.50 30.48 4.91
N GLU A 52 -11.67 30.74 5.50
CA GLU A 52 -11.79 31.58 6.70
C GLU A 52 -11.11 30.92 7.89
N LEU A 53 -11.23 29.61 8.08
CA LEU A 53 -10.53 28.87 9.13
C LEU A 53 -9.00 28.95 8.96
N ILE A 54 -8.53 28.89 7.71
CA ILE A 54 -7.12 29.09 7.37
C ILE A 54 -6.70 30.53 7.70
N ASN A 55 -7.47 31.54 7.27
CA ASN A 55 -7.16 32.94 7.53
C ASN A 55 -7.21 33.32 9.02
N GLU A 56 -8.10 32.71 9.79
CA GLU A 56 -8.23 32.93 11.24
C GLU A 56 -7.06 32.28 12.02
N VAL A 57 -6.48 31.19 11.49
CA VAL A 57 -5.23 30.61 12.00
C VAL A 57 -4.00 31.43 11.57
N LEU A 58 -3.99 31.98 10.36
CA LEU A 58 -2.91 32.82 9.81
C LEU A 58 -2.81 34.22 10.47
N GLN A 59 -3.85 34.69 11.16
CA GLN A 59 -3.89 36.02 11.77
C GLN A 59 -3.58 36.07 13.28
N ARG A 60 -3.23 34.95 13.92
CA ARG A 60 -2.84 34.99 15.35
C ARG A 60 -1.50 35.72 15.51
N PRO A 61 -1.38 36.68 16.45
CA PRO A 61 -0.10 37.30 16.77
C PRO A 61 0.88 36.23 17.29
N SER A 62 2.13 36.30 16.84
CA SER A 62 3.22 35.47 17.35
C SER A 62 3.44 35.77 18.84
N ASP A 63 2.96 34.88 19.70
CA ASP A 63 3.42 34.82 21.09
C ASP A 63 4.86 34.29 21.07
N ASP A 64 5.80 35.09 21.55
CA ASP A 64 7.26 34.87 21.50
C ASP A 64 7.75 33.85 22.57
N SER A 65 6.83 33.02 23.06
CA SER A 65 7.17 31.82 23.81
C SER A 65 7.57 30.71 22.82
N PRO A 66 8.60 29.87 23.10
CA PRO A 66 8.89 28.74 22.22
C PRO A 66 7.67 27.81 22.24
N GLN A 67 6.82 27.94 21.22
CA GLN A 67 5.65 27.09 21.05
C GLN A 67 6.17 25.65 20.98
N ARG A 68 5.86 24.86 22.01
CA ARG A 68 6.19 23.44 22.00
C ARG A 68 5.39 22.80 20.87
N ILE A 69 6.09 22.32 19.86
CA ILE A 69 5.48 21.56 18.78
C ILE A 69 4.95 20.27 19.38
N HIS A 70 3.64 20.07 19.26
CA HIS A 70 2.97 18.88 19.76
C HIS A 70 2.90 17.83 18.67
N TRP A 71 3.83 16.88 18.72
CA TRP A 71 3.77 15.69 17.88
C TRP A 71 2.64 14.75 18.33
N PRO A 72 1.99 14.04 17.39
CA PRO A 72 1.01 13.02 17.72
C PRO A 72 1.67 11.86 18.46
N LEU A 73 0.89 11.22 19.33
CA LEU A 73 1.30 9.99 19.98
C LEU A 73 1.42 8.85 18.94
N PRO A 74 2.27 7.84 19.19
CA PRO A 74 2.31 6.64 18.36
C PRO A 74 0.95 5.95 18.31
N SER A 75 0.71 5.20 17.24
CA SER A 75 -0.57 4.51 17.04
C SER A 75 -0.69 3.29 17.95
N GLY A 76 -1.90 2.74 18.04
CA GLY A 76 -2.17 1.46 18.72
C GLY A 76 -1.72 0.21 17.95
N SER A 77 -0.98 0.30 16.83
CA SER A 77 -0.48 -0.93 16.17
C SER A 77 0.41 -1.73 17.12
N LEU A 78 0.34 -3.06 17.01
CA LEU A 78 1.09 -3.93 17.90
C LEU A 78 2.57 -3.90 17.55
N TYR A 79 3.38 -3.50 18.53
CA TYR A 79 4.82 -3.69 18.51
C TYR A 79 5.16 -5.13 18.92
N ALA A 80 6.10 -5.75 18.22
CA ALA A 80 6.69 -7.00 18.66
C ALA A 80 8.18 -7.05 18.30
N HIS A 81 8.95 -7.68 19.18
CA HIS A 81 10.32 -8.09 18.90
C HIS A 81 10.42 -9.61 18.83
N TYR A 82 11.33 -10.08 17.99
CA TYR A 82 11.54 -11.50 17.72
C TYR A 82 13.02 -11.83 17.77
N LYS A 83 13.38 -13.05 18.14
CA LYS A 83 14.79 -13.43 18.31
C LYS A 83 15.39 -14.06 17.07
N LYS A 84 14.57 -14.78 16.29
CA LYS A 84 15.07 -15.61 15.20
C LYS A 84 14.54 -15.18 13.85
N ALA A 85 13.23 -14.95 13.75
CA ALA A 85 12.59 -14.67 12.48
C ALA A 85 11.35 -13.80 12.66
N ALA A 86 11.02 -13.01 11.65
CA ALA A 86 9.86 -12.14 11.65
C ALA A 86 9.30 -11.92 10.24
N VAL A 87 7.99 -11.70 10.17
CA VAL A 87 7.21 -11.37 8.98
C VAL A 87 6.33 -10.17 9.30
N ALA A 88 6.39 -9.11 8.51
CA ALA A 88 5.44 -8.00 8.57
C ALA A 88 4.73 -7.86 7.22
N SER A 89 3.40 -7.78 7.25
CA SER A 89 2.59 -7.73 6.04
C SER A 89 1.32 -6.92 6.24
N ASP A 90 0.65 -6.61 5.15
CA ASP A 90 -0.59 -5.82 5.14
C ASP A 90 -1.82 -6.54 5.73
N HIS A 91 -1.66 -7.76 6.24
CA HIS A 91 -2.72 -8.51 6.92
C HIS A 91 -2.16 -9.47 7.98
N GLY A 92 -2.64 -9.39 9.23
CA GLY A 92 -2.15 -10.20 10.36
C GLY A 92 -2.16 -11.71 10.08
N PHE A 93 -3.29 -12.26 9.60
CA PHE A 93 -3.37 -13.68 9.20
C PHE A 93 -2.29 -14.12 8.19
N CYS A 94 -1.86 -13.20 7.31
CA CYS A 94 -0.86 -13.52 6.30
C CYS A 94 0.57 -13.37 6.83
N SER A 95 0.79 -12.50 7.83
CA SER A 95 2.02 -12.51 8.63
C SER A 95 2.16 -13.85 9.37
N GLU A 96 1.07 -14.35 9.96
CA GLU A 96 1.06 -15.66 10.64
C GLU A 96 1.31 -16.83 9.67
N ALA A 97 0.67 -16.83 8.50
CA ALA A 97 0.91 -17.85 7.48
C ALA A 97 2.38 -17.91 7.05
N GLY A 98 3.04 -16.77 6.91
CA GLY A 98 4.48 -16.69 6.63
C GLY A 98 5.32 -17.20 7.80
N ARG A 99 5.03 -16.75 9.03
CA ARG A 99 5.69 -17.23 10.26
C ARG A 99 5.61 -18.75 10.37
N ASP A 100 4.46 -19.34 10.13
CA ASP A 100 4.26 -20.79 10.25
C ASP A 100 5.12 -21.57 9.24
N VAL A 101 5.32 -21.03 8.03
CA VAL A 101 6.26 -21.60 7.05
C VAL A 101 7.72 -21.49 7.52
N LEU A 102 8.10 -20.40 8.18
CA LEU A 102 9.42 -20.27 8.81
C LEU A 102 9.60 -21.25 9.98
N ILE A 103 8.54 -21.56 10.74
CA ILE A 103 8.55 -22.58 11.80
C ILE A 103 8.71 -23.98 11.21
N ASP A 104 8.08 -24.25 10.06
CA ASP A 104 8.21 -25.50 9.31
C ASP A 104 9.62 -25.70 8.70
N GLY A 105 10.53 -24.73 8.89
CA GLY A 105 11.91 -24.75 8.41
C GLY A 105 12.11 -24.12 7.04
N GLY A 106 11.09 -23.43 6.51
CA GLY A 106 11.22 -22.62 5.30
C GLY A 106 12.12 -21.41 5.50
N ASN A 107 12.57 -20.82 4.39
CA ASN A 107 13.37 -19.59 4.41
C ASN A 107 12.51 -18.36 4.05
N ALA A 108 13.14 -17.19 3.96
CA ALA A 108 12.46 -15.95 3.66
C ALA A 108 11.68 -15.97 2.33
N VAL A 109 12.12 -16.74 1.33
CA VAL A 109 11.45 -16.88 0.03
C VAL A 109 10.20 -17.76 0.16
N ASP A 110 10.29 -18.89 0.84
CA ASP A 110 9.14 -19.77 1.09
C ASP A 110 8.04 -19.02 1.86
N SER A 111 8.44 -18.28 2.91
CA SER A 111 7.55 -17.45 3.71
C SER A 111 6.88 -16.36 2.87
N MET A 112 7.63 -15.70 1.97
CA MET A 112 7.10 -14.64 1.11
C MET A 112 5.97 -15.16 0.22
N ILE A 113 6.17 -16.32 -0.41
CA ILE A 113 5.18 -16.94 -1.29
C ILE A 113 3.90 -17.27 -0.51
N ALA A 114 4.02 -17.89 0.67
CA ALA A 114 2.86 -18.22 1.50
C ALA A 114 2.10 -16.97 1.97
N THR A 115 2.82 -15.92 2.39
CA THR A 115 2.22 -14.65 2.80
C THR A 115 1.50 -13.97 1.64
N LEU A 116 2.11 -13.86 0.46
CA LEU A 116 1.46 -13.20 -0.69
C LEU A 116 0.30 -14.01 -1.26
N LEU A 117 0.37 -15.35 -1.26
CA LEU A 117 -0.79 -16.20 -1.60
C LEU A 117 -1.96 -15.95 -0.64
N CYS A 118 -1.69 -15.79 0.66
CA CYS A 118 -2.71 -15.47 1.65
C CYS A 118 -3.32 -14.08 1.38
N ILE A 119 -2.48 -13.07 1.12
CA ILE A 119 -2.93 -11.72 0.79
C ILE A 119 -3.79 -11.74 -0.47
N GLY A 120 -3.41 -12.50 -1.49
CA GLY A 120 -4.20 -12.66 -2.71
C GLY A 120 -5.59 -13.29 -2.49
N VAL A 121 -5.82 -13.93 -1.34
CA VAL A 121 -7.15 -14.41 -0.92
C VAL A 121 -7.91 -13.33 -0.15
N VAL A 122 -7.30 -12.76 0.90
CA VAL A 122 -7.98 -11.91 1.90
C VAL A 122 -7.99 -10.41 1.57
N ASN A 123 -7.02 -9.95 0.78
CA ASN A 123 -6.93 -8.60 0.23
C ASN A 123 -6.96 -8.63 -1.33
N PRO A 124 -7.98 -9.23 -1.95
CA PRO A 124 -8.04 -9.44 -3.39
C PRO A 124 -8.16 -8.13 -4.20
N GLN A 125 -8.51 -7.03 -3.53
CA GLN A 125 -8.55 -5.70 -4.09
C GLN A 125 -7.18 -5.10 -4.36
N SER A 126 -6.10 -5.67 -3.80
CA SER A 126 -4.75 -5.07 -3.86
C SER A 126 -3.72 -5.94 -4.56
N SER A 127 -3.80 -7.28 -4.47
CA SER A 127 -2.79 -8.17 -5.06
C SER A 127 -3.35 -9.58 -5.28
N GLY A 128 -2.64 -10.40 -6.05
CA GLY A 128 -2.96 -11.82 -6.28
C GLY A 128 -2.42 -12.30 -7.63
N ILE A 129 -2.55 -13.61 -7.91
CA ILE A 129 -1.86 -14.27 -9.05
C ILE A 129 -2.27 -13.74 -10.44
N GLY A 130 -3.30 -12.89 -10.50
CA GLY A 130 -3.67 -12.16 -11.70
C GLY A 130 -2.86 -10.88 -11.93
N GLY A 131 -1.91 -10.53 -11.06
CA GLY A 131 -1.01 -9.39 -11.17
C GLY A 131 0.47 -9.78 -11.18
N GLY A 132 1.33 -9.01 -10.50
CA GLY A 132 2.78 -9.14 -10.53
C GLY A 132 3.46 -8.53 -9.30
N PHE A 133 4.78 -8.71 -9.19
CA PHE A 133 5.56 -8.21 -8.06
C PHE A 133 6.98 -7.76 -8.42
N LEU A 134 7.53 -6.90 -7.57
CA LEU A 134 8.97 -6.61 -7.50
C LEU A 134 9.50 -7.04 -6.13
N MET A 135 10.67 -7.66 -6.13
CA MET A 135 11.27 -8.24 -4.93
C MET A 135 12.76 -7.90 -4.82
N THR A 136 13.18 -7.62 -3.60
CA THR A 136 14.58 -7.52 -3.19
C THR A 136 14.88 -8.68 -2.25
N LEU A 137 15.93 -9.45 -2.55
CA LEU A 137 16.38 -10.60 -1.80
C LEU A 137 17.80 -10.35 -1.30
N TYR A 138 18.04 -10.62 -0.02
CA TYR A 138 19.37 -10.65 0.56
C TYR A 138 19.69 -12.03 1.12
N ASN A 139 20.80 -12.61 0.69
CA ASN A 139 21.32 -13.87 1.19
C ASN A 139 22.44 -13.59 2.19
N ALA A 140 22.21 -13.86 3.47
CA ALA A 140 23.16 -13.57 4.54
C ALA A 140 24.42 -14.45 4.46
N SER A 141 24.29 -15.69 3.97
CA SER A 141 25.43 -16.61 3.86
C SER A 141 26.47 -16.16 2.83
N THR A 142 26.02 -15.51 1.75
CA THR A 142 26.90 -14.99 0.69
C THR A 142 27.15 -13.49 0.81
N GLY A 143 26.32 -12.77 1.58
CA GLY A 143 26.33 -11.31 1.62
C GLY A 143 25.80 -10.66 0.33
N HIS A 144 25.11 -11.43 -0.53
CA HIS A 144 24.69 -10.95 -1.84
C HIS A 144 23.24 -10.46 -1.80
N CYS A 145 23.03 -9.29 -2.42
CA CYS A 145 21.70 -8.80 -2.74
C CYS A 145 21.38 -9.08 -4.22
N GLN A 146 20.14 -9.52 -4.49
CA GLN A 146 19.60 -9.77 -5.82
C GLN A 146 18.20 -9.18 -5.89
N THR A 147 17.74 -8.82 -7.09
CA THR A 147 16.36 -8.35 -7.29
C THR A 147 15.63 -9.19 -8.33
N ILE A 148 14.33 -9.35 -8.13
CA ILE A 148 13.46 -10.13 -8.98
C ILE A 148 12.36 -9.22 -9.50
N ASN A 149 12.22 -9.19 -10.81
CA ASN A 149 11.21 -8.43 -11.52
C ASN A 149 10.24 -9.40 -12.19
N ALA A 150 9.16 -9.69 -11.46
CA ALA A 150 7.98 -10.39 -11.93
C ALA A 150 6.86 -9.37 -12.20
N ARG A 151 7.19 -8.23 -12.84
CA ARG A 151 6.21 -7.25 -13.33
C ARG A 151 5.56 -7.80 -14.59
N GLU A 152 4.29 -7.47 -14.75
CA GLU A 152 3.48 -7.79 -15.92
C GLU A 152 4.05 -7.11 -17.18
N THR A 153 3.85 -7.75 -18.33
CA THR A 153 4.29 -7.24 -19.63
C THR A 153 3.09 -6.91 -20.51
N ALA A 154 3.20 -5.81 -21.26
CA ALA A 154 2.22 -5.47 -22.27
C ALA A 154 2.05 -6.62 -23.28
N PRO A 155 0.81 -6.96 -23.69
CA PRO A 155 0.56 -7.96 -24.71
C PRO A 155 1.36 -7.68 -25.99
N LEU A 156 1.70 -8.73 -26.73
CA LEU A 156 2.40 -8.64 -28.01
C LEU A 156 1.58 -7.86 -29.05
N ALA A 157 0.25 -7.87 -28.93
CA ALA A 157 -0.67 -7.09 -29.76
C ALA A 157 -0.84 -5.62 -29.32
N ALA A 158 -0.20 -5.18 -28.22
CA ALA A 158 -0.34 -3.81 -27.74
C ALA A 158 0.30 -2.80 -28.70
N THR A 159 -0.35 -1.66 -28.92
CA THR A 159 0.21 -0.55 -29.70
C THR A 159 0.34 0.69 -28.84
N GLU A 160 1.26 1.57 -29.23
CA GLU A 160 1.54 2.81 -28.51
C GLU A 160 0.29 3.69 -28.32
N ASP A 161 -0.61 3.68 -29.32
CA ASP A 161 -1.78 4.54 -29.43
C ASP A 161 -3.11 3.88 -29.02
N MET A 162 -3.09 2.66 -28.50
CA MET A 162 -4.30 1.84 -28.31
C MET A 162 -5.36 2.42 -27.35
N PHE A 163 -4.98 3.40 -26.51
CA PHE A 163 -5.86 4.10 -25.56
C PHE A 163 -6.03 5.60 -25.85
N VAL A 164 -5.48 6.13 -26.94
CA VAL A 164 -5.53 7.57 -27.26
C VAL A 164 -6.97 8.08 -27.37
N ASN A 165 -7.87 7.26 -27.93
CA ASN A 165 -9.27 7.64 -28.12
C ASN A 165 -10.11 7.48 -26.85
N ASP A 166 -9.68 6.63 -25.91
CA ASP A 166 -10.41 6.29 -24.70
C ASP A 166 -9.47 5.69 -23.65
N THR A 167 -9.00 6.55 -22.74
CA THR A 167 -8.10 6.17 -21.66
C THR A 167 -8.79 5.31 -20.60
N THR A 168 -10.13 5.24 -20.57
CA THR A 168 -10.81 4.39 -19.57
C THR A 168 -10.59 2.90 -19.83
N GLN A 169 -10.24 2.53 -21.06
CA GLN A 169 -9.92 1.15 -21.45
C GLN A 169 -8.56 0.65 -20.94
N SER A 170 -7.69 1.54 -20.45
CA SER A 170 -6.47 1.13 -19.73
C SER A 170 -6.75 0.79 -18.27
N VAL A 171 -7.88 1.25 -17.72
CA VAL A 171 -8.29 1.06 -16.31
C VAL A 171 -9.30 -0.06 -16.16
N TYR A 172 -10.31 -0.14 -17.03
CA TYR A 172 -11.44 -1.06 -16.87
C TYR A 172 -11.58 -2.02 -18.05
N GLY A 173 -11.92 -3.28 -17.73
CA GLY A 173 -12.22 -4.31 -18.71
C GLY A 173 -11.00 -5.06 -19.24
N TYR A 174 -11.23 -6.01 -20.16
CA TYR A 174 -10.22 -6.98 -20.58
C TYR A 174 -9.04 -6.39 -21.36
N ARG A 175 -9.18 -5.18 -21.91
CA ARG A 175 -8.10 -4.47 -22.63
C ARG A 175 -7.05 -3.86 -21.69
N ALA A 176 -7.42 -3.65 -20.43
CA ALA A 176 -6.53 -3.13 -19.39
C ALA A 176 -5.53 -4.18 -18.86
N ILE A 177 -5.80 -5.46 -19.13
CA ILE A 177 -5.03 -6.58 -18.59
C ILE A 177 -3.67 -6.68 -19.30
N ALA A 178 -2.60 -6.59 -18.52
CA ALA A 178 -1.26 -7.02 -18.94
C ALA A 178 -1.01 -8.46 -18.50
N THR A 179 0.04 -9.09 -19.04
CA THR A 179 0.32 -10.53 -18.83
C THR A 179 0.50 -10.84 -17.34
N PRO A 180 -0.41 -11.62 -16.70
CA PRO A 180 -0.31 -11.96 -15.28
C PRO A 180 0.97 -12.74 -15.00
N SER A 181 1.70 -12.39 -13.94
CA SER A 181 3.11 -12.77 -13.80
C SER A 181 3.52 -13.27 -12.42
N GLU A 182 2.73 -12.98 -11.38
CA GLU A 182 3.07 -13.28 -10.00
C GLU A 182 3.35 -14.79 -9.78
N LEU A 183 2.55 -15.68 -10.38
CA LEU A 183 2.79 -17.13 -10.25
C LEU A 183 4.10 -17.58 -10.90
N HIS A 184 4.45 -17.03 -12.07
CA HIS A 184 5.74 -17.31 -12.71
C HIS A 184 6.90 -16.86 -11.80
N GLY A 185 6.75 -15.69 -11.19
CA GLY A 185 7.71 -15.16 -10.22
C GLY A 185 7.87 -16.07 -9.01
N PHE A 186 6.77 -16.50 -8.39
CA PHE A 186 6.79 -17.42 -7.24
C PHE A 186 7.49 -18.72 -7.56
N TRP A 187 7.17 -19.35 -8.70
CA TRP A 187 7.82 -20.58 -9.10
C TRP A 187 9.31 -20.39 -9.36
N THR A 188 9.67 -19.30 -10.05
CA THR A 188 11.07 -18.95 -10.35
C THR A 188 11.90 -18.84 -9.07
N VAL A 189 11.42 -18.06 -8.08
CA VAL A 189 12.17 -17.87 -6.83
C VAL A 189 12.11 -19.09 -5.92
N PHE A 190 11.00 -19.84 -5.89
CA PHE A 190 10.92 -21.10 -5.16
C PHE A 190 11.96 -22.11 -5.66
N LYS A 191 12.08 -22.25 -6.99
CA LYS A 191 13.03 -23.18 -7.61
C LYS A 191 14.49 -22.77 -7.42
N LYS A 192 14.79 -21.47 -7.45
CA LYS A 192 16.17 -20.96 -7.39
C LYS A 192 16.65 -20.69 -5.95
N PHE A 193 15.74 -20.22 -5.08
CA PHE A 193 16.06 -19.67 -3.77
C PHE A 193 15.24 -20.26 -2.62
N GLY A 194 14.29 -21.18 -2.87
CA GLY A 194 13.52 -21.83 -1.81
C GLY A 194 14.40 -22.70 -0.90
N SER A 195 13.97 -22.95 0.34
CA SER A 195 14.78 -23.68 1.33
C SER A 195 15.09 -25.14 0.93
N GLY A 196 14.25 -25.73 0.08
CA GLY A 196 14.22 -27.17 -0.19
C GLY A 196 13.68 -28.02 0.98
N ARG A 197 13.30 -27.39 2.11
CA ARG A 197 12.74 -28.05 3.29
C ARG A 197 11.21 -28.04 3.30
N VAL A 198 10.62 -27.00 2.72
CA VAL A 198 9.16 -26.86 2.58
C VAL A 198 8.75 -27.20 1.15
N LYS A 199 7.70 -28.01 1.00
CA LYS A 199 7.16 -28.41 -0.31
C LYS A 199 6.30 -27.29 -0.89
N TRP A 200 6.30 -27.13 -2.21
CA TRP A 200 5.47 -26.15 -2.93
C TRP A 200 4.01 -26.13 -2.46
N ALA A 201 3.36 -27.30 -2.41
CA ALA A 201 1.96 -27.42 -1.99
C ALA A 201 1.69 -26.86 -0.58
N ARG A 202 2.63 -26.99 0.36
CA ARG A 202 2.48 -26.52 1.75
C ARG A 202 2.31 -25.01 1.82
N LEU A 203 2.92 -24.26 0.89
CA LEU A 203 2.83 -22.80 0.82
C LEU A 203 1.41 -22.31 0.50
N PHE A 204 0.60 -23.13 -0.17
CA PHE A 204 -0.75 -22.81 -0.58
C PHE A 204 -1.82 -23.20 0.44
N GLU A 205 -1.51 -24.14 1.35
CA GLU A 205 -2.50 -24.70 2.27
C GLU A 205 -3.28 -23.67 3.10
N PRO A 206 -2.65 -22.63 3.70
CA PRO A 206 -3.38 -21.62 4.46
C PRO A 206 -4.37 -20.87 3.56
N SER A 207 -3.93 -20.47 2.37
CA SER A 207 -4.71 -19.70 1.41
C SER A 207 -5.88 -20.51 0.84
N ILE A 208 -5.67 -21.80 0.53
CA ILE A 208 -6.73 -22.71 0.11
C ILE A 208 -7.78 -22.84 1.21
N LYS A 209 -7.37 -23.02 2.47
CA LYS A 209 -8.31 -23.11 3.61
C LYS A 209 -9.12 -21.84 3.77
N LEU A 210 -8.50 -20.67 3.72
CA LEU A 210 -9.19 -19.38 3.80
C LEU A 210 -10.17 -19.19 2.64
N ALA A 211 -9.77 -19.52 1.42
CA ALA A 211 -10.62 -19.37 0.24
C ALA A 211 -11.84 -20.31 0.27
N MET A 212 -11.68 -21.54 0.73
CA MET A 212 -12.74 -22.56 0.77
C MET A 212 -13.66 -22.43 1.98
N ASN A 213 -13.09 -22.27 3.17
CA ASN A 213 -13.85 -22.24 4.41
C ASN A 213 -14.42 -20.84 4.71
N GLY A 214 -13.82 -19.82 4.10
CA GLY A 214 -14.17 -18.43 4.27
C GLY A 214 -13.29 -17.72 5.30
N PHE A 215 -13.31 -16.39 5.24
CA PHE A 215 -12.60 -15.51 6.14
C PHE A 215 -13.44 -14.27 6.47
N PRO A 216 -13.26 -13.65 7.64
CA PRO A 216 -13.95 -12.41 7.98
C PRO A 216 -13.43 -11.28 7.09
N VAL A 217 -14.34 -10.56 6.45
CA VAL A 217 -14.03 -9.39 5.64
C VAL A 217 -13.49 -8.29 6.55
N SER A 218 -12.30 -7.78 6.20
CA SER A 218 -11.66 -6.69 6.94
C SER A 218 -12.39 -5.36 6.70
N SER A 219 -12.23 -4.42 7.64
CA SER A 219 -12.67 -3.02 7.49
C SER A 219 -12.19 -2.39 6.17
N ASN A 220 -10.93 -2.65 5.78
CA ASN A 220 -10.37 -2.11 4.54
C ASN A 220 -11.04 -2.70 3.32
N LEU A 221 -11.20 -4.02 3.26
CA LEU A 221 -11.89 -4.67 2.15
C LEU A 221 -13.36 -4.20 2.08
N ALA A 222 -14.07 -4.16 3.20
CA ALA A 222 -15.45 -3.66 3.27
C ALA A 222 -15.57 -2.21 2.76
N GLN A 223 -14.64 -1.33 3.12
CA GLN A 223 -14.60 0.03 2.61
C GLN A 223 -14.40 0.04 1.09
N GLN A 224 -13.45 -0.73 0.56
CA GLN A 224 -13.21 -0.78 -0.89
C GLN A 224 -14.39 -1.38 -1.67
N LEU A 225 -15.07 -2.38 -1.09
CA LEU A 225 -16.29 -2.95 -1.64
C LEU A 225 -17.42 -1.92 -1.69
N SER A 226 -17.64 -1.18 -0.61
CA SER A 226 -18.64 -0.12 -0.55
C SER A 226 -18.34 1.02 -1.51
N GLU A 227 -17.09 1.47 -1.59
CA GLU A 227 -16.64 2.53 -2.52
C GLU A 227 -16.82 2.12 -4.01
N LYS A 228 -16.89 0.82 -4.31
CA LYS A 228 -16.98 0.27 -5.67
C LYS A 228 -18.29 -0.49 -5.93
N GLU A 229 -19.28 -0.40 -5.05
CA GLU A 229 -20.49 -1.23 -5.09
C GLU A 229 -21.21 -1.16 -6.45
N ASP A 230 -21.39 0.05 -7.00
CA ASP A 230 -22.06 0.23 -8.29
C ASP A 230 -21.35 -0.51 -9.44
N LEU A 231 -20.01 -0.46 -9.46
CA LEU A 231 -19.20 -1.15 -10.47
C LEU A 231 -19.22 -2.68 -10.25
N ILE A 232 -19.18 -3.12 -8.99
CA ILE A 232 -19.25 -4.54 -8.63
C ILE A 232 -20.61 -5.12 -9.04
N GLN A 233 -21.71 -4.42 -8.76
CA GLN A 233 -23.07 -4.87 -9.10
C GLN A 233 -23.30 -4.93 -10.62
N ALA A 234 -22.65 -4.04 -11.38
CA ALA A 234 -22.77 -3.96 -12.83
C ALA A 234 -21.97 -5.04 -13.57
N GLU A 235 -20.87 -5.54 -12.99
CA GLU A 235 -20.00 -6.53 -13.62
C GLU A 235 -20.28 -7.95 -13.07
N PRO A 236 -20.78 -8.90 -13.90
CA PRO A 236 -21.18 -10.22 -13.44
C PRO A 236 -20.09 -10.99 -12.70
N THR A 237 -18.85 -10.92 -13.18
CA THR A 237 -17.72 -11.66 -12.60
C THR A 237 -17.33 -11.13 -11.23
N MET A 238 -17.48 -9.83 -11.00
CA MET A 238 -17.21 -9.18 -9.72
C MET A 238 -18.36 -9.37 -8.74
N LYS A 239 -19.60 -9.25 -9.23
CA LYS A 239 -20.81 -9.50 -8.46
C LYS A 239 -20.80 -10.89 -7.84
N GLU A 240 -20.44 -11.91 -8.63
CA GLU A 240 -20.40 -13.30 -8.15
C GLU A 240 -19.43 -13.49 -6.97
N ILE A 241 -18.32 -12.76 -6.93
CA ILE A 241 -17.29 -12.89 -5.89
C ILE A 241 -17.65 -12.07 -4.65
N PHE A 242 -18.22 -10.88 -4.84
CA PHE A 242 -18.24 -9.85 -3.79
C PHE A 242 -19.62 -9.45 -3.28
N VAL A 243 -20.70 -9.94 -3.90
CA VAL A 243 -22.07 -9.69 -3.44
C VAL A 243 -22.57 -10.94 -2.71
N ASP A 244 -22.99 -10.75 -1.47
CA ASP A 244 -23.65 -11.80 -0.71
C ASP A 244 -24.99 -12.15 -1.39
N PRO A 245 -25.16 -13.39 -1.88
CA PRO A 245 -26.38 -13.78 -2.59
C PRO A 245 -27.62 -13.77 -1.69
N THR A 246 -27.45 -13.80 -0.36
CA THR A 246 -28.57 -13.77 0.59
C THR A 246 -29.10 -12.35 0.83
N THR A 247 -28.22 -11.36 0.84
CA THR A 247 -28.60 -9.95 1.08
C THR A 247 -28.69 -9.12 -0.20
N GLY A 248 -28.05 -9.57 -1.28
CA GLY A 248 -27.94 -8.85 -2.55
C GLY A 248 -27.02 -7.62 -2.49
N ARG A 249 -26.28 -7.42 -1.41
CA ARG A 249 -25.34 -6.31 -1.20
C ARG A 249 -23.91 -6.81 -1.17
N VAL A 250 -22.96 -5.90 -1.38
CA VAL A 250 -21.54 -6.23 -1.15
C VAL A 250 -21.29 -6.61 0.31
N TYR A 251 -20.34 -7.51 0.53
CA TYR A 251 -19.94 -7.91 1.88
C TYR A 251 -19.46 -6.72 2.71
N VAL A 252 -19.81 -6.70 4.00
CA VAL A 252 -19.37 -5.68 4.97
C VAL A 252 -18.40 -6.27 5.99
N GLU A 253 -17.79 -5.40 6.81
CA GLU A 253 -16.82 -5.82 7.81
C GLU A 253 -17.40 -6.88 8.74
N GLY A 254 -16.63 -7.96 8.97
CA GLY A 254 -17.02 -9.09 9.81
C GLY A 254 -17.85 -10.17 9.10
N ASP A 255 -18.43 -9.89 7.93
CA ASP A 255 -19.09 -10.93 7.13
C ASP A 255 -18.09 -12.02 6.73
N ILE A 256 -18.55 -13.26 6.62
CA ILE A 256 -17.71 -14.38 6.19
C ILE A 256 -17.82 -14.52 4.67
N MET A 257 -16.77 -14.11 3.97
CA MET A 257 -16.68 -14.23 2.52
C MET A 257 -15.90 -15.49 2.14
N LYS A 258 -16.35 -16.17 1.08
CA LYS A 258 -15.66 -17.32 0.48
C LYS A 258 -15.25 -17.02 -0.95
N ARG A 259 -14.21 -17.70 -1.43
CA ARG A 259 -13.72 -17.64 -2.81
C ARG A 259 -13.44 -19.05 -3.33
N GLU A 260 -14.45 -19.92 -3.25
CA GLU A 260 -14.31 -21.37 -3.48
C GLU A 260 -13.68 -21.70 -4.84
N ARG A 261 -14.13 -21.04 -5.91
CA ARG A 261 -13.54 -21.18 -7.26
C ARG A 261 -12.04 -20.87 -7.28
N TYR A 262 -11.63 -19.78 -6.64
CA TYR A 262 -10.22 -19.41 -6.50
C TYR A 262 -9.47 -20.42 -5.62
N GLY A 263 -10.10 -20.93 -4.56
CA GLY A 263 -9.56 -22.00 -3.73
C GLY A 263 -9.28 -23.29 -4.51
N PHE A 264 -10.18 -23.71 -5.41
CA PHE A 264 -9.94 -24.84 -6.33
C PHE A 264 -8.79 -24.55 -7.28
N THR A 265 -8.72 -23.36 -7.86
CA THR A 265 -7.60 -22.94 -8.73
C THR A 265 -6.26 -23.02 -7.99
N LEU A 266 -6.18 -22.47 -6.78
CA LEU A 266 -4.99 -22.54 -5.95
C LEU A 266 -4.61 -23.99 -5.62
N GLN A 267 -5.59 -24.86 -5.38
CA GLN A 267 -5.34 -26.29 -5.13
C GLN A 267 -4.81 -27.03 -6.37
N LEU A 268 -5.30 -26.71 -7.56
CA LEU A 268 -4.77 -27.26 -8.81
C LEU A 268 -3.31 -26.83 -9.03
N ILE A 269 -3.00 -25.56 -8.78
CA ILE A 269 -1.63 -25.00 -8.88
C ILE A 269 -0.71 -25.63 -7.83
N ALA A 270 -1.17 -25.79 -6.59
CA ALA A 270 -0.41 -26.39 -5.50
C ALA A 270 -0.02 -27.84 -5.79
N ASN A 271 -0.91 -28.59 -6.46
CA ASN A 271 -0.73 -30.00 -6.78
C ASN A 271 -0.04 -30.24 -8.13
N ALA A 272 0.22 -29.20 -8.92
CA ALA A 272 0.88 -29.31 -10.21
C ALA A 272 2.34 -29.75 -10.05
N SER A 273 2.81 -30.64 -10.91
CA SER A 273 4.24 -30.98 -11.00
C SER A 273 5.05 -29.79 -11.54
N ASP A 274 4.47 -29.07 -12.49
CA ASP A 274 4.98 -27.81 -13.01
C ASP A 274 3.82 -26.78 -13.07
N PRO A 275 3.71 -25.87 -12.09
CA PRO A 275 2.67 -24.85 -12.07
C PRO A 275 2.81 -23.83 -13.20
N VAL A 276 4.02 -23.61 -13.72
CA VAL A 276 4.22 -22.71 -14.87
C VAL A 276 3.69 -23.36 -16.14
N GLU A 277 3.98 -24.65 -16.36
CA GLU A 277 3.40 -25.37 -17.50
C GLU A 277 1.87 -25.35 -17.43
N LEU A 278 1.28 -25.63 -16.27
CA LEU A 278 -0.17 -25.62 -16.08
C LEU A 278 -0.80 -24.25 -16.41
N PHE A 279 -0.23 -23.16 -15.86
CA PHE A 279 -0.81 -21.82 -15.92
C PHE A 279 -0.51 -21.07 -17.22
N TYR A 280 0.71 -21.22 -17.77
CA TYR A 280 1.21 -20.39 -18.87
C TYR A 280 1.24 -21.10 -20.23
N LYS A 281 1.21 -22.44 -20.26
CA LYS A 281 1.35 -23.23 -21.50
C LYS A 281 0.26 -24.31 -21.69
N GLY A 282 -0.38 -24.72 -20.60
CA GLY A 282 -1.32 -25.84 -20.54
C GLY A 282 -2.79 -25.43 -20.58
N GLY A 283 -3.63 -26.24 -19.92
CA GLY A 283 -5.09 -26.07 -19.94
C GLY A 283 -5.56 -24.74 -19.35
N MET A 284 -4.94 -24.26 -18.26
CA MET A 284 -5.30 -22.94 -17.70
C MET A 284 -4.90 -21.81 -18.65
N ALA A 285 -3.78 -21.93 -19.36
CA ALA A 285 -3.36 -20.92 -20.33
C ALA A 285 -4.39 -20.75 -21.45
N GLN A 286 -4.96 -21.84 -21.94
CA GLN A 286 -6.03 -21.82 -22.94
C GLN A 286 -7.30 -21.17 -22.40
N THR A 287 -7.67 -21.46 -21.14
CA THR A 287 -8.80 -20.82 -20.46
C THR A 287 -8.58 -19.32 -20.30
N ILE A 288 -7.42 -18.90 -19.80
CA ILE A 288 -7.09 -17.49 -19.57
C ILE A 288 -7.08 -16.73 -20.89
N ALA A 289 -6.34 -17.22 -21.89
CA ALA A 289 -6.29 -16.59 -23.20
C ALA A 289 -7.68 -16.50 -23.84
N GLY A 290 -8.44 -17.60 -23.84
CA GLY A 290 -9.80 -17.64 -24.40
C GLY A 290 -10.74 -16.64 -23.73
N GLU A 291 -10.82 -16.65 -22.39
CA GLU A 291 -11.67 -15.72 -21.64
C GLU A 291 -11.31 -14.26 -21.92
N ILE A 292 -10.01 -13.92 -21.96
CA ILE A 292 -9.58 -12.55 -22.23
C ILE A 292 -9.88 -12.14 -23.67
N THR A 293 -9.55 -12.97 -24.66
CA THR A 293 -9.76 -12.64 -26.08
C THR A 293 -11.23 -12.61 -26.48
N ASP A 294 -12.06 -13.53 -25.96
CA ASP A 294 -13.49 -13.59 -26.28
C ASP A 294 -14.24 -12.35 -25.76
N ASN A 295 -13.69 -11.69 -24.74
CA ASN A 295 -14.20 -10.43 -24.19
C ASN A 295 -13.44 -9.18 -24.69
N GLY A 296 -12.66 -9.31 -25.77
CA GLY A 296 -12.02 -8.18 -26.46
C GLY A 296 -10.70 -7.70 -25.88
N GLY A 297 -10.10 -8.45 -24.94
CA GLY A 297 -8.74 -8.23 -24.46
C GLY A 297 -7.67 -8.75 -25.42
N HIS A 298 -6.41 -8.48 -25.07
CA HIS A 298 -5.27 -8.67 -25.99
C HIS A 298 -4.28 -9.76 -25.59
N ILE A 299 -4.43 -10.37 -24.41
CA ILE A 299 -3.57 -11.46 -23.94
C ILE A 299 -3.99 -12.76 -24.61
N ASP A 300 -3.09 -13.34 -25.41
CA ASP A 300 -3.25 -14.65 -26.03
C ASP A 300 -2.33 -15.72 -25.40
N ALA A 301 -2.39 -16.94 -25.95
CA ALA A 301 -1.56 -18.05 -25.45
C ALA A 301 -0.04 -17.82 -25.66
N LYS A 302 0.36 -17.02 -26.65
CA LYS A 302 1.78 -16.69 -26.88
C LYS A 302 2.28 -15.67 -25.87
N ASP A 303 1.43 -14.70 -25.49
CA ASP A 303 1.75 -13.76 -24.41
C ASP A 303 2.07 -14.53 -23.12
N LEU A 304 1.18 -15.44 -22.72
CA LEU A 304 1.39 -16.29 -21.55
C LEU A 304 2.63 -17.18 -21.68
N ALA A 305 2.78 -17.88 -22.81
CA ALA A 305 3.87 -18.85 -22.98
C ALA A 305 5.26 -18.21 -23.09
N SER A 306 5.34 -16.92 -23.44
CA SER A 306 6.60 -16.16 -23.61
C SER A 306 6.97 -15.30 -22.40
N TYR A 307 6.10 -15.21 -21.39
CA TYR A 307 6.40 -14.47 -20.17
C TYR A 307 7.59 -15.09 -19.43
N GLU A 308 8.50 -14.23 -18.97
CA GLU A 308 9.65 -14.62 -18.16
C GLU A 308 9.88 -13.62 -17.02
N THR A 309 10.20 -14.16 -15.84
CA THR A 309 10.63 -13.38 -14.67
C THR A 309 12.09 -13.01 -14.82
N LEU A 310 12.44 -11.74 -14.61
CA LEU A 310 13.83 -11.28 -14.67
C LEU A 310 14.47 -11.33 -13.28
N ILE A 311 15.74 -11.71 -13.23
CA ILE A 311 16.57 -11.68 -12.02
C ILE A 311 17.80 -10.84 -12.31
N ASP A 312 17.95 -9.76 -11.55
CA ASP A 312 19.15 -8.94 -11.57
C ASP A 312 20.12 -9.46 -10.49
N GLU A 313 21.17 -10.13 -10.94
CA GLU A 313 22.26 -10.63 -10.09
C GLU A 313 23.10 -9.51 -9.46
N ILE A 314 23.07 -8.32 -10.07
CA ILE A 314 23.72 -7.11 -9.60
C ILE A 314 22.66 -6.00 -9.61
N PRO A 315 21.90 -5.84 -8.50
CA PRO A 315 20.85 -4.85 -8.41
C PRO A 315 21.43 -3.43 -8.24
N LEU A 316 20.56 -2.43 -8.07
CA LEU A 316 21.02 -1.10 -7.69
C LEU A 316 21.46 -1.12 -6.23
N ILE A 317 22.72 -0.75 -6.00
CA ILE A 317 23.30 -0.60 -4.68
C ILE A 317 23.67 0.86 -4.50
N ALA A 318 23.20 1.46 -3.41
CA ALA A 318 23.50 2.82 -3.03
C ALA A 318 24.18 2.85 -1.65
N SER A 319 25.40 3.37 -1.62
CA SER A 319 26.17 3.60 -0.40
C SER A 319 26.00 5.06 0.07
N GLY A 320 26.34 5.34 1.33
CA GLY A 320 26.24 6.70 1.89
C GLY A 320 25.21 6.83 3.02
N LEU A 321 24.77 5.73 3.61
CA LEU A 321 24.24 5.78 4.96
C LEU A 321 25.38 5.88 5.98
N SER A 322 25.05 6.13 7.25
CA SER A 322 26.02 6.10 8.33
C SER A 322 26.62 4.70 8.48
N GLY A 323 27.90 4.62 8.84
CA GLY A 323 28.61 3.34 8.97
C GLY A 323 28.86 2.65 7.64
N ASP A 324 28.93 1.31 7.66
CA ASP A 324 29.18 0.46 6.50
C ASP A 324 27.88 -0.04 5.85
N LEU A 325 26.79 0.71 6.01
CA LEU A 325 25.46 0.36 5.51
C LEU A 325 25.31 0.69 4.02
N GLU A 326 24.66 -0.23 3.30
CA GLU A 326 24.28 -0.08 1.89
C GLU A 326 22.80 -0.39 1.70
N MET A 327 22.15 0.37 0.82
CA MET A 327 20.78 0.15 0.38
C MET A 327 20.78 -0.64 -0.92
N CYS A 328 19.94 -1.66 -1.01
CA CYS A 328 19.74 -2.46 -2.21
C CYS A 328 18.28 -2.47 -2.65
N GLY A 329 18.05 -2.42 -3.97
CA GLY A 329 16.74 -2.59 -4.56
C GLY A 329 16.73 -2.60 -6.10
N PRO A 330 15.55 -2.80 -6.72
CA PRO A 330 15.47 -3.12 -8.15
C PRO A 330 15.74 -1.91 -9.06
N PRO A 331 16.27 -2.12 -10.28
CA PRO A 331 16.28 -1.10 -11.31
C PRO A 331 14.86 -0.78 -11.83
N PRO A 332 14.68 0.27 -12.66
CA PRO A 332 13.42 0.48 -13.34
C PRO A 332 12.97 -0.78 -14.11
N PRO A 333 11.68 -1.15 -14.05
CA PRO A 333 10.53 -0.29 -13.80
C PRO A 333 10.25 0.08 -12.33
N SER A 334 11.01 -0.44 -11.35
CA SER A 334 10.96 0.07 -9.97
C SER A 334 11.31 1.55 -9.85
N SER A 335 10.73 2.21 -8.85
CA SER A 335 11.13 3.56 -8.43
C SER A 335 12.18 3.57 -7.30
N PHE A 336 12.82 2.45 -6.97
CA PHE A 336 13.84 2.38 -5.91
C PHE A 336 14.94 3.45 -6.06
N VAL A 337 15.41 3.73 -7.28
CA VAL A 337 16.42 4.76 -7.53
C VAL A 337 15.97 6.17 -7.09
N ILE A 338 14.67 6.45 -7.12
CA ILE A 338 14.07 7.70 -6.65
C ILE A 338 14.04 7.69 -5.11
N THR A 339 13.55 6.61 -4.51
CA THR A 339 13.53 6.44 -3.04
C THR A 339 14.92 6.56 -2.43
N GLN A 340 15.92 5.85 -2.97
CA GLN A 340 17.30 5.91 -2.47
C GLN A 340 17.90 7.29 -2.66
N ASN A 341 17.55 8.03 -3.72
CA ASN A 341 18.10 9.37 -3.96
C ASN A 341 17.59 10.36 -2.91
N ILE A 342 16.31 10.29 -2.54
CA ILE A 342 15.74 11.08 -1.45
C ILE A 342 16.50 10.81 -0.14
N ILE A 343 16.70 9.52 0.18
CA ILE A 343 17.43 9.10 1.39
C ILE A 343 18.89 9.59 1.35
N ALA A 344 19.59 9.40 0.23
CA ALA A 344 20.99 9.78 0.08
C ALA A 344 21.19 11.30 0.19
N VAL A 345 20.30 12.11 -0.40
CA VAL A 345 20.36 13.58 -0.28
C VAL A 345 20.13 14.00 1.17
N MET A 346 19.17 13.39 1.87
CA MET A 346 18.96 13.65 3.29
C MET A 346 20.15 13.21 4.15
N ALA A 347 20.82 12.11 3.79
CA ALA A 347 22.05 11.68 4.46
C ALA A 347 23.17 12.72 4.31
N GLU A 348 23.33 13.38 3.15
CA GLU A 348 24.34 14.44 3.00
C GLU A 348 24.13 15.64 3.95
N PHE A 349 22.89 15.91 4.38
CA PHE A 349 22.61 16.97 5.37
C PHE A 349 22.73 16.51 6.83
N TYR A 350 22.42 15.24 7.13
CA TYR A 350 22.15 14.79 8.49
C TYR A 350 22.95 13.57 8.97
N ARG A 351 23.82 12.98 8.14
CA ARG A 351 24.62 11.80 8.52
C ARG A 351 25.47 12.08 9.77
N GLY A 352 25.29 11.28 10.82
CA GLY A 352 26.11 11.30 12.04
C GLY A 352 25.81 12.44 13.04
N GLY A 353 24.76 13.24 12.81
CA GLY A 353 24.36 14.35 13.69
C GLY A 353 23.09 14.04 14.50
N LYS A 354 22.92 14.72 15.65
CA LYS A 354 21.61 14.79 16.32
C LYS A 354 20.70 15.72 15.53
N VAL A 355 19.55 15.22 15.07
CA VAL A 355 18.56 16.01 14.32
C VAL A 355 17.47 16.48 15.28
N ASP A 356 17.17 17.78 15.24
CA ASP A 356 16.00 18.32 15.93
C ASP A 356 14.77 18.16 15.03
N LEU A 357 13.88 17.23 15.37
CA LEU A 357 12.65 17.00 14.63
C LEU A 357 11.65 18.15 14.74
N ASN A 358 11.90 19.13 15.62
CA ASN A 358 11.10 20.36 15.69
C ASN A 358 11.61 21.46 14.75
N ASP A 359 12.76 21.29 14.10
CA ASP A 359 13.28 22.25 13.13
C ASP A 359 12.55 22.10 11.78
N PRO A 360 11.75 23.11 11.34
CA PRO A 360 11.05 23.06 10.06
C PRO A 360 12.00 22.94 8.86
N LEU A 361 13.28 23.31 8.99
CA LEU A 361 14.27 23.14 7.93
C LEU A 361 14.47 21.66 7.53
N VAL A 362 14.30 20.73 8.47
CA VAL A 362 14.37 19.29 8.20
C VAL A 362 13.33 18.87 7.18
N TYR A 363 12.08 19.28 7.39
CA TYR A 363 10.95 18.98 6.51
C TYR A 363 11.03 19.76 5.19
N HIS A 364 11.54 20.99 5.21
CA HIS A 364 11.82 21.74 3.99
C HIS A 364 12.78 20.99 3.08
N ARG A 365 13.93 20.55 3.63
CA ARG A 365 14.93 19.79 2.85
C ARG A 365 14.39 18.44 2.38
N LEU A 366 13.57 17.77 3.17
CA LEU A 366 12.86 16.55 2.75
C LEU A 366 11.98 16.82 1.52
N ILE A 367 11.13 17.85 1.57
CA ILE A 367 10.25 18.23 0.45
C ILE A 367 11.07 18.57 -0.79
N GLU A 368 12.16 19.33 -0.65
CA GLU A 368 13.02 19.68 -1.78
C GLU A 368 13.74 18.45 -2.37
N ALA A 369 14.21 17.53 -1.53
CA ALA A 369 14.79 16.25 -1.97
C ALA A 369 13.77 15.41 -2.74
N GLU A 370 12.52 15.33 -2.27
CA GLU A 370 11.42 14.67 -2.98
C GLU A 370 11.19 15.31 -4.36
N LYS A 371 11.08 16.63 -4.46
CA LYS A 371 10.89 17.33 -5.75
C LYS A 371 12.00 17.02 -6.75
N PHE A 372 13.27 17.11 -6.33
CA PHE A 372 14.41 16.81 -7.21
C PHE A 372 14.41 15.36 -7.69
N ALA A 373 14.10 14.41 -6.81
CA ALA A 373 14.07 13.00 -7.16
C ALA A 373 12.88 12.67 -8.07
N TYR A 374 11.66 13.09 -7.74
CA TYR A 374 10.46 12.85 -8.54
C TYR A 374 10.51 13.55 -9.90
N ALA A 375 11.18 14.71 -10.02
CA ALA A 375 11.42 15.34 -11.32
C ALA A 375 12.22 14.47 -12.29
N GLN A 376 13.04 13.54 -11.78
CA GLN A 376 13.72 12.55 -12.62
C GLN A 376 12.86 11.32 -12.89
N ARG A 377 11.89 10.99 -12.03
CA ARG A 377 10.98 9.84 -12.20
C ARG A 377 10.24 9.90 -13.53
N THR A 378 9.93 11.10 -14.02
CA THR A 378 9.24 11.34 -15.29
C THR A 378 10.07 10.97 -16.53
N LYS A 379 11.37 10.72 -16.35
CA LYS A 379 12.31 10.27 -17.40
C LYS A 379 12.67 8.80 -17.28
N LEU A 380 12.11 8.09 -16.30
CA LEU A 380 12.32 6.66 -16.13
C LEU A 380 11.36 5.87 -17.03
N GLY A 381 11.78 4.65 -17.37
CA GLY A 381 11.06 3.66 -18.15
C GLY A 381 11.75 2.31 -18.00
N ASP A 382 11.17 1.26 -18.56
CA ASP A 382 11.80 -0.06 -18.62
C ASP A 382 13.21 0.02 -19.23
N VAL A 383 14.24 -0.31 -18.44
CA VAL A 383 15.65 -0.19 -18.85
C VAL A 383 16.04 -1.13 -19.98
N HIS A 384 15.22 -2.13 -20.30
CA HIS A 384 15.42 -2.99 -21.47
C HIS A 384 14.95 -2.33 -22.77
N PHE A 385 14.18 -1.24 -22.68
CA PHE A 385 13.62 -0.50 -23.82
C PHE A 385 14.08 0.96 -23.88
N VAL A 386 14.65 1.50 -22.80
CA VAL A 386 14.96 2.93 -22.64
C VAL A 386 16.39 3.13 -22.14
N ASP A 387 17.34 3.27 -23.07
CA ASP A 387 18.77 3.47 -22.74
C ASP A 387 19.03 4.73 -21.92
N SER A 388 18.27 5.80 -22.16
CA SER A 388 18.39 7.05 -21.40
C SER A 388 18.04 6.86 -19.92
N ALA A 389 17.06 6.00 -19.60
CA ALA A 389 16.70 5.67 -18.23
C ALA A 389 17.83 4.90 -17.55
N LYS A 390 18.46 3.95 -18.24
CA LYS A 390 19.62 3.20 -17.74
C LYS A 390 20.80 4.13 -17.39
N LEU A 391 21.11 5.09 -18.25
CA LEU A 391 22.17 6.09 -18.00
C LEU A 391 21.83 7.02 -16.83
N LEU A 392 20.57 7.46 -16.75
CA LEU A 392 20.10 8.32 -15.67
C LEU A 392 20.21 7.63 -14.31
N VAL A 393 19.76 6.37 -14.21
CA VAL A 393 19.84 5.55 -13.00
C VAL A 393 21.28 5.37 -12.53
N ALA A 394 22.19 5.06 -13.45
CA ALA A 394 23.61 4.91 -13.15
C ALA A 394 24.22 6.19 -12.57
N ASN A 395 23.81 7.36 -13.07
CA ASN A 395 24.26 8.66 -12.55
C ASN A 395 23.64 8.98 -11.17
N MET A 396 22.33 8.79 -11.02
CA MET A 396 21.56 9.09 -9.79
C MET A 396 22.01 8.28 -8.57
N SER A 397 22.64 7.13 -8.80
CA SER A 397 23.15 6.25 -7.74
C SER A 397 24.55 6.64 -7.25
N THR A 398 25.16 7.70 -7.80
CA THR A 398 26.53 8.12 -7.42
C THR A 398 26.56 9.16 -6.30
N PRO A 399 27.57 9.13 -5.40
CA PRO A 399 27.75 10.17 -4.39
C PRO A 399 27.93 11.58 -4.99
N LYS A 400 28.51 11.67 -6.20
CA LYS A 400 28.69 12.94 -6.92
C LYS A 400 27.33 13.57 -7.26
N TYR A 401 26.39 12.77 -7.77
CA TYR A 401 25.05 13.24 -8.08
C TYR A 401 24.33 13.70 -6.82
N THR A 402 24.39 12.92 -5.74
CA THR A 402 23.78 13.28 -4.45
C THR A 402 24.29 14.62 -3.91
N LYS A 403 25.61 14.82 -3.89
CA LYS A 403 26.22 16.09 -3.45
C LYS A 403 25.82 17.27 -4.32
N TRP A 404 25.71 17.04 -5.63
CA TRP A 404 25.25 18.08 -6.55
C TRP A 404 23.79 18.47 -6.28
N ILE A 405 22.88 17.51 -6.09
CA ILE A 405 21.50 17.80 -5.70
C ILE A 405 21.45 18.56 -4.37
N ALA A 406 22.16 18.08 -3.34
CA ALA A 406 22.22 18.75 -2.05
C ALA A 406 22.71 20.21 -2.17
N SER A 407 23.68 20.49 -3.04
CA SER A 407 24.17 21.85 -3.29
C SER A 407 23.18 22.79 -3.99
N MET A 408 22.15 22.23 -4.65
CA MET A 408 21.10 23.00 -5.32
C MET A 408 19.89 23.28 -4.42
N ILE A 409 19.75 22.57 -3.30
CA ILE A 409 18.65 22.80 -2.35
C ILE A 409 18.91 24.11 -1.61
N LYS A 410 17.97 25.05 -1.75
CA LYS A 410 17.99 26.36 -1.06
C LYS A 410 17.00 26.34 0.10
N ASP A 411 17.18 27.23 1.07
CA ASP A 411 16.25 27.44 2.20
C ASP A 411 14.99 28.24 1.79
N THR A 412 14.51 28.06 0.55
CA THR A 412 13.24 28.55 0.03
C THR A 412 12.84 27.70 -1.17
N ALA A 413 11.56 27.35 -1.27
CA ALA A 413 11.03 26.61 -2.41
C ALA A 413 11.28 27.36 -3.72
N GLN A 414 11.61 26.61 -4.76
CA GLN A 414 11.88 27.12 -6.10
C GLN A 414 10.69 26.87 -7.06
N PRO A 415 10.57 27.64 -8.16
CA PRO A 415 9.61 27.36 -9.23
C PRO A 415 9.88 26.01 -9.92
N GLN A 416 8.86 25.47 -10.60
CA GLN A 416 8.88 24.10 -11.15
C GLN A 416 10.05 23.81 -12.10
N ASP A 417 10.42 24.80 -12.92
CA ASP A 417 11.50 24.71 -13.92
C ASP A 417 12.90 24.53 -13.29
N TYR A 418 13.04 24.79 -11.99
CA TYR A 418 14.29 24.61 -11.27
C TYR A 418 14.72 23.14 -11.06
N TYR A 419 13.77 22.23 -10.87
CA TYR A 419 14.06 20.86 -10.39
C TYR A 419 14.50 19.88 -11.49
N LEU A 420 14.92 20.40 -12.65
CA LEU A 420 15.44 19.60 -13.76
C LEU A 420 14.43 18.58 -14.32
N GLY A 421 13.13 18.84 -14.15
CA GLY A 421 12.02 18.07 -14.69
C GLY A 421 11.45 18.70 -15.96
N GLY A 422 10.89 17.89 -16.86
CA GLY A 422 10.08 18.38 -17.97
C GLY A 422 8.66 18.72 -17.52
N GLN A 423 7.84 19.27 -18.42
CA GLN A 423 6.39 19.38 -18.23
C GLN A 423 5.69 18.04 -18.55
N THR A 424 6.29 16.94 -18.11
CA THR A 424 5.78 15.58 -18.29
C THR A 424 5.49 14.96 -16.94
N SER A 425 4.50 14.08 -16.88
CA SER A 425 4.12 13.36 -15.68
C SER A 425 4.13 11.86 -15.91
N GLN A 426 4.24 11.11 -14.82
CA GLN A 426 3.98 9.67 -14.82
C GLN A 426 2.53 9.42 -14.40
N VAL A 427 1.98 8.29 -14.85
CA VAL A 427 0.71 7.81 -14.34
C VAL A 427 0.86 7.43 -12.86
N PRO A 428 -0.04 7.87 -11.98
CA PRO A 428 -0.10 7.35 -10.62
C PRO A 428 -0.57 5.90 -10.64
N ASP A 429 0.21 4.99 -10.07
CA ASP A 429 -0.19 3.62 -9.77
C ASP A 429 -0.93 3.56 -8.42
N HIS A 430 -1.61 2.44 -8.15
CA HIS A 430 -2.52 2.28 -7.01
C HIS A 430 -2.47 0.86 -6.39
N GLY A 431 -3.48 0.50 -5.58
CA GLY A 431 -3.78 -0.85 -5.08
C GLY A 431 -2.60 -1.83 -4.99
N THR A 432 -1.93 -1.86 -3.84
CA THR A 432 -0.71 -2.64 -3.66
C THR A 432 -0.73 -3.33 -2.31
N SER A 433 0.01 -4.44 -2.19
CA SER A 433 0.35 -5.08 -0.92
C SER A 433 1.86 -5.19 -0.75
N HIS A 434 2.35 -5.08 0.49
CA HIS A 434 3.77 -5.26 0.80
C HIS A 434 4.00 -6.31 1.88
N VAL A 435 5.13 -7.01 1.79
CA VAL A 435 5.62 -7.94 2.81
C VAL A 435 7.13 -7.78 3.01
N THR A 436 7.56 -7.78 4.27
CA THR A 436 8.97 -7.83 4.68
C THR A 436 9.21 -9.03 5.58
N ILE A 437 10.29 -9.77 5.34
CA ILE A 437 10.64 -11.00 6.05
C ILE A 437 12.12 -11.01 6.37
N ILE A 438 12.44 -11.46 7.58
CA ILE A 438 13.78 -11.90 7.99
C ILE A 438 13.64 -13.34 8.52
N ASP A 439 14.42 -14.28 7.96
CA ASP A 439 14.41 -15.68 8.40
C ASP A 439 15.47 -16.01 9.45
N HIS A 440 15.43 -17.24 9.95
CA HIS A 440 16.32 -17.73 11.02
C HIS A 440 17.79 -17.84 10.64
N ASP A 441 18.12 -17.79 9.34
CA ASP A 441 19.49 -17.79 8.82
C ASP A 441 19.97 -16.35 8.52
N GLY A 442 19.13 -15.34 8.76
CA GLY A 442 19.41 -13.93 8.51
C GLY A 442 19.14 -13.50 7.06
N ASN A 443 18.60 -14.37 6.21
CA ASN A 443 18.18 -13.94 4.87
C ASN A 443 16.97 -13.02 4.98
N ALA A 444 16.85 -12.11 4.03
CA ALA A 444 15.79 -11.12 4.04
C ALA A 444 15.11 -11.00 2.67
N VAL A 445 13.80 -10.73 2.71
CA VAL A 445 12.98 -10.45 1.54
C VAL A 445 12.13 -9.21 1.79
N SER A 446 12.21 -8.23 0.88
CA SER A 446 11.24 -7.15 0.75
C SER A 446 10.53 -7.35 -0.58
N CYS A 447 9.20 -7.49 -0.56
CA CYS A 447 8.43 -7.78 -1.77
C CYS A 447 7.14 -6.96 -1.83
N THR A 448 6.93 -6.30 -2.96
CA THR A 448 5.72 -5.53 -3.23
C THR A 448 4.96 -6.18 -4.37
N SER A 449 3.70 -6.52 -4.15
CA SER A 449 2.81 -7.19 -5.11
C SER A 449 1.56 -6.35 -5.37
N THR A 450 1.01 -6.42 -6.58
CA THR A 450 -0.11 -5.56 -6.98
C THR A 450 -0.96 -6.17 -8.11
N VAL A 451 -2.22 -5.79 -8.18
CA VAL A 451 -3.08 -5.91 -9.40
C VAL A 451 -3.32 -4.53 -10.06
N ASN A 452 -2.51 -3.54 -9.69
CA ASN A 452 -2.62 -2.11 -9.92
C ASN A 452 -3.81 -1.44 -9.23
N GLN A 453 -4.88 -1.05 -9.93
CA GLN A 453 -5.99 -0.36 -9.28
C GLN A 453 -6.72 -1.25 -8.28
N ILE A 454 -7.59 -0.64 -7.47
CA ILE A 454 -8.44 -1.39 -6.54
C ILE A 454 -9.34 -2.34 -7.34
N PHE A 455 -9.12 -3.64 -7.15
CA PHE A 455 -9.69 -4.76 -7.94
C PHE A 455 -9.22 -4.84 -9.41
N GLY A 456 -8.06 -4.25 -9.72
CA GLY A 456 -7.46 -4.25 -11.05
C GLY A 456 -8.42 -3.73 -12.11
N SER A 457 -8.59 -4.53 -13.17
CA SER A 457 -9.46 -4.21 -14.32
C SER A 457 -10.96 -4.26 -14.03
N MET A 458 -11.35 -4.47 -12.77
CA MET A 458 -12.71 -4.81 -12.38
C MET A 458 -13.22 -6.02 -13.16
N ARG A 459 -12.35 -7.01 -13.45
CA ARG A 459 -12.71 -8.26 -14.11
C ARG A 459 -12.13 -9.42 -13.34
N ALA A 460 -12.86 -10.52 -13.33
CA ALA A 460 -12.37 -11.79 -12.80
C ALA A 460 -12.63 -12.93 -13.79
N SER A 461 -11.80 -13.96 -13.72
CA SER A 461 -12.02 -15.20 -14.47
C SER A 461 -13.29 -15.90 -14.02
N GLN A 462 -14.19 -16.17 -14.96
CA GLN A 462 -15.40 -16.94 -14.72
C GLN A 462 -15.06 -18.39 -14.36
N THR A 463 -13.99 -18.95 -14.92
CA THR A 463 -13.61 -20.34 -14.65
C THR A 463 -12.69 -20.47 -13.42
N LEU A 464 -11.77 -19.53 -13.22
CA LEU A 464 -10.67 -19.67 -12.26
C LEU A 464 -10.85 -18.81 -11.00
N GLY A 465 -11.72 -17.80 -11.00
CA GLY A 465 -11.93 -16.91 -9.85
C GLY A 465 -10.75 -15.95 -9.56
N ILE A 466 -9.83 -15.82 -10.52
CA ILE A 466 -8.68 -14.91 -10.48
C ILE A 466 -9.16 -13.51 -10.84
N ILE A 467 -8.79 -12.51 -10.04
CA ILE A 467 -9.02 -11.08 -10.39
C ILE A 467 -7.87 -10.61 -11.26
N TRP A 468 -8.20 -9.94 -12.36
CA TRP A 468 -7.22 -9.53 -13.35
C TRP A 468 -6.71 -8.11 -13.09
N ASN A 469 -5.39 -7.94 -13.22
CA ASN A 469 -4.76 -6.62 -13.18
C ASN A 469 -5.32 -5.67 -14.25
N ASP A 470 -5.17 -4.37 -14.03
CA ASP A 470 -5.27 -3.32 -15.06
C ASP A 470 -3.91 -2.68 -15.30
N GLN A 471 -2.88 -3.51 -15.39
CA GLN A 471 -1.51 -3.03 -15.35
C GLN A 471 -1.09 -2.22 -16.58
N MET A 472 -1.88 -2.28 -17.66
CA MET A 472 -1.71 -1.40 -18.81
C MET A 472 -1.93 0.08 -18.47
N ASP A 473 -2.66 0.39 -17.40
CA ASP A 473 -2.89 1.76 -16.91
C ASP A 473 -1.59 2.49 -16.53
N ASP A 474 -0.59 1.76 -16.03
CA ASP A 474 0.67 2.37 -15.61
C ASP A 474 1.53 2.86 -16.80
N PHE A 475 1.15 2.56 -18.04
CA PHE A 475 1.79 3.16 -19.21
C PHE A 475 1.25 4.57 -19.50
N SER A 476 2.15 5.42 -19.97
CA SER A 476 1.77 6.72 -20.52
C SER A 476 1.10 6.56 -21.89
N THR A 477 0.00 7.27 -22.11
CA THR A 477 -0.72 7.29 -23.39
C THR A 477 -0.40 8.58 -24.16
N PRO A 478 0.02 8.52 -25.44
CA PRO A 478 0.32 9.71 -26.22
C PRO A 478 -0.84 10.71 -26.27
N GLY A 479 -0.54 12.00 -26.10
CA GLY A 479 -1.56 13.06 -26.11
C GLY A 479 -2.48 13.10 -24.88
N ALA A 480 -2.51 12.07 -24.04
CA ALA A 480 -3.26 12.08 -22.79
C ALA A 480 -2.50 12.91 -21.75
N SER A 481 -3.03 14.08 -21.41
CA SER A 481 -2.50 14.86 -20.31
C SER A 481 -3.03 14.32 -18.98
N ASN A 482 -2.24 14.43 -17.92
CA ASN A 482 -2.76 14.12 -16.58
C ASN A 482 -3.80 15.16 -16.13
N ALA A 483 -4.39 14.97 -14.94
CA ALA A 483 -5.41 15.87 -14.38
C ALA A 483 -4.99 17.35 -14.25
N PHE A 484 -3.70 17.66 -14.40
CA PHE A 484 -3.13 19.00 -14.32
C PHE A 484 -2.64 19.55 -15.66
N GLY A 485 -2.89 18.83 -16.76
CA GLY A 485 -2.49 19.26 -18.11
C GLY A 485 -1.04 18.97 -18.48
N PHE A 486 -0.31 18.16 -17.69
CA PHE A 486 1.06 17.77 -18.02
C PHE A 486 1.09 16.67 -19.07
N ALA A 487 2.06 16.76 -19.98
CA ALA A 487 2.25 15.80 -21.05
C ALA A 487 2.58 14.40 -20.47
N PRO A 488 2.27 13.32 -21.22
CA PRO A 488 2.60 11.97 -20.81
C PRO A 488 4.11 11.70 -20.94
N SER A 489 4.64 10.75 -20.16
CA SER A 489 6.06 10.39 -20.21
C SER A 489 6.36 9.47 -21.39
N GLU A 490 7.08 9.97 -22.40
CA GLU A 490 7.45 9.19 -23.60
C GLU A 490 8.29 7.95 -23.27
N THR A 491 9.14 8.02 -22.25
CA THR A 491 9.94 6.88 -21.80
C THR A 491 9.08 5.75 -21.25
N ASN A 492 7.83 6.04 -20.89
CA ASN A 492 6.86 5.09 -20.39
C ASN A 492 5.68 4.85 -21.37
N PHE A 493 5.85 5.10 -22.66
CA PHE A 493 4.86 4.70 -23.67
C PHE A 493 4.78 3.18 -23.86
N ILE A 494 3.61 2.72 -24.29
CA ILE A 494 3.28 1.29 -24.51
C ILE A 494 4.13 0.74 -25.66
N LYS A 495 4.74 -0.42 -25.43
CA LYS A 495 5.37 -1.26 -26.47
C LYS A 495 5.11 -2.73 -26.17
N PRO A 496 4.91 -3.59 -27.19
CA PRO A 496 4.82 -5.04 -27.02
C PRO A 496 5.93 -5.61 -26.11
N GLY A 497 5.54 -6.40 -25.10
CA GLY A 497 6.48 -7.06 -24.17
C GLY A 497 7.19 -6.15 -23.17
N LYS A 498 6.95 -4.83 -23.21
CA LYS A 498 7.53 -3.87 -22.25
C LYS A 498 6.83 -3.98 -20.90
N ARG A 499 7.54 -3.66 -19.81
CA ARG A 499 6.97 -3.53 -18.46
C ARG A 499 6.67 -2.06 -18.15
N PRO A 500 5.50 -1.72 -17.60
CA PRO A 500 5.18 -0.34 -17.25
C PRO A 500 5.95 0.10 -15.99
N MET A 501 6.21 1.39 -15.88
CA MET A 501 6.81 1.98 -14.66
C MET A 501 5.96 1.69 -13.43
N SER A 502 6.62 1.58 -12.27
CA SER A 502 5.97 1.38 -10.99
C SER A 502 6.61 2.24 -9.89
N SER A 503 5.82 2.63 -8.89
CA SER A 503 6.27 3.27 -7.65
C SER A 503 6.82 2.28 -6.62
N MET A 504 6.63 0.98 -6.84
CA MET A 504 7.16 -0.09 -5.99
C MET A 504 8.67 0.07 -5.80
N SER A 505 9.09 0.10 -4.54
CA SER A 505 10.48 0.34 -4.13
C SER A 505 10.90 -0.57 -2.97
N PRO A 506 10.79 -1.91 -3.11
CA PRO A 506 11.20 -2.85 -2.07
C PRO A 506 12.69 -2.69 -1.77
N MET A 507 13.06 -2.59 -0.49
CA MET A 507 14.41 -2.21 -0.08
C MET A 507 14.93 -3.08 1.06
N ILE A 508 16.21 -3.44 0.95
CA ILE A 508 16.98 -4.03 2.05
C ILE A 508 18.18 -3.15 2.34
N ILE A 509 18.44 -2.90 3.61
CA ILE A 509 19.61 -2.19 4.11
C ILE A 509 20.45 -3.18 4.92
N TYR A 510 21.72 -3.30 4.60
CA TYR A 510 22.62 -4.27 5.23
C TYR A 510 24.02 -3.67 5.44
N ASN A 511 24.76 -4.22 6.39
CA ASN A 511 26.16 -3.93 6.60
C ASN A 511 27.01 -4.78 5.64
N LYS A 512 27.73 -4.12 4.73
CA LYS A 512 28.54 -4.79 3.70
C LYS A 512 29.77 -5.53 4.24
N ASN A 513 30.22 -5.21 5.45
CA ASN A 513 31.39 -5.81 6.07
C ASN A 513 31.02 -6.98 6.99
N GLU A 514 29.80 -6.99 7.53
CA GLU A 514 29.33 -7.96 8.53
C GLU A 514 28.34 -8.99 7.94
N ASN A 515 27.93 -8.82 6.68
CA ASN A 515 26.88 -9.60 6.04
C ASN A 515 25.57 -9.68 6.85
N HIS A 516 25.24 -8.56 7.50
CA HIS A 516 24.15 -8.47 8.44
C HIS A 516 23.08 -7.50 7.95
N VAL A 517 21.83 -7.93 7.91
CA VAL A 517 20.69 -7.08 7.58
C VAL A 517 20.42 -6.11 8.72
N ALA A 518 20.38 -4.81 8.43
CA ALA A 518 19.98 -3.78 9.39
C ALA A 518 18.49 -3.48 9.30
N MET A 519 17.92 -3.46 8.09
CA MET A 519 16.51 -3.17 7.88
C MET A 519 15.97 -3.80 6.60
N VAL A 520 14.72 -4.25 6.65
CA VAL A 520 13.92 -4.67 5.50
C VAL A 520 12.67 -3.81 5.47
N VAL A 521 12.43 -3.12 4.37
CA VAL A 521 11.37 -2.10 4.30
C VAL A 521 10.77 -1.96 2.91
N GLY A 522 9.48 -1.66 2.90
CA GLY A 522 8.80 -1.15 1.72
C GLY A 522 7.37 -0.80 2.09
N ALA A 523 6.59 -0.43 1.08
CA ALA A 523 5.25 0.07 1.29
C ALA A 523 4.31 -0.33 0.17
N SER A 524 3.03 -0.20 0.47
CA SER A 524 1.91 -0.16 -0.46
C SER A 524 1.24 1.22 -0.45
N GLY A 525 0.39 1.48 -1.43
CA GLY A 525 -0.29 2.78 -1.59
C GLY A 525 0.09 3.53 -2.87
N GLY A 526 0.45 2.81 -3.94
CA GLY A 526 0.69 3.40 -5.25
C GLY A 526 1.80 4.45 -5.26
N SER A 527 1.52 5.62 -5.84
CA SER A 527 2.49 6.72 -5.97
C SER A 527 3.09 7.26 -4.65
N TYR A 528 2.48 6.94 -3.50
CA TYR A 528 2.96 7.30 -2.16
C TYR A 528 4.05 6.36 -1.62
N ILE A 529 4.28 5.20 -2.24
CA ILE A 529 5.26 4.20 -1.81
C ILE A 529 6.66 4.80 -1.67
N ILE A 530 7.07 5.61 -2.64
CA ILE A 530 8.43 6.16 -2.73
C ILE A 530 8.74 7.05 -1.53
N SER A 531 7.90 8.04 -1.26
CA SER A 531 8.09 9.01 -0.17
C SER A 531 7.85 8.38 1.21
N ALA A 532 6.89 7.47 1.34
CA ALA A 532 6.64 6.76 2.61
C ALA A 532 7.82 5.86 3.02
N THR A 533 8.36 5.10 2.06
CA THR A 533 9.54 4.25 2.27
C THR A 533 10.76 5.11 2.61
N ALA A 534 11.01 6.19 1.85
CA ALA A 534 12.14 7.08 2.09
C ALA A 534 12.10 7.70 3.50
N GLN A 535 10.94 8.25 3.91
CA GLN A 535 10.77 8.85 5.23
C GLN A 535 10.99 7.84 6.36
N THR A 536 10.52 6.61 6.20
CA THR A 536 10.73 5.55 7.20
C THR A 536 12.22 5.23 7.36
N VAL A 537 12.96 5.10 6.25
CA VAL A 537 14.41 4.86 6.27
C VAL A 537 15.17 6.06 6.85
N ILE A 538 14.81 7.29 6.47
CA ILE A 538 15.44 8.50 7.00
C ILE A 538 15.26 8.57 8.53
N ARG A 539 14.03 8.34 9.01
CA ARG A 539 13.73 8.38 10.44
C ARG A 539 14.47 7.30 11.23
N THR A 540 14.57 6.09 10.69
CA THR A 540 15.28 4.98 11.34
C THR A 540 16.80 5.13 11.24
N MET A 541 17.34 5.13 10.02
CA MET A 541 18.77 5.03 9.75
C MET A 541 19.54 6.34 9.91
N LEU A 542 18.87 7.51 9.81
CA LEU A 542 19.52 8.81 9.95
C LEU A 542 19.15 9.51 11.26
N PHE A 543 17.89 9.42 11.70
CA PHE A 543 17.42 10.11 12.90
C PHE A 543 17.37 9.22 14.15
N ASN A 544 17.75 7.94 14.02
CA ASN A 544 17.85 6.97 15.11
C ASN A 544 16.51 6.81 15.88
N GLN A 545 15.38 6.97 15.19
CA GLN A 545 14.07 6.57 15.69
C GLN A 545 13.90 5.06 15.46
N THR A 546 13.24 4.35 16.37
CA THR A 546 12.89 2.95 16.13
C THR A 546 11.75 2.83 15.11
N VAL A 547 11.61 1.67 14.46
CA VAL A 547 10.42 1.36 13.65
C VAL A 547 9.11 1.48 14.44
N LYS A 548 9.17 1.18 15.75
CA LYS A 548 8.16 1.42 16.77
C LYS A 548 8.72 1.22 18.19
N ILE A 549 8.23 1.95 19.19
CA ILE A 549 8.57 1.85 20.62
C ILE A 549 7.41 1.15 21.36
N LEU A 550 7.76 0.43 22.43
CA LEU A 550 6.81 -0.02 23.44
C LEU A 550 6.14 1.20 24.11
N ILE A 551 4.89 1.48 23.80
CA ILE A 551 4.04 2.13 24.79
C ILE A 551 3.64 1.04 25.77
N GLU A 552 4.39 0.90 26.87
CA GLU A 552 3.89 0.17 28.04
C GLU A 552 2.62 0.88 28.51
N HIS A 553 1.46 0.44 28.01
CA HIS A 553 0.23 0.64 28.75
C HIS A 553 0.33 -0.28 29.96
N GLU A 554 0.79 0.25 31.10
CA GLU A 554 0.34 -0.27 32.39
C GLU A 554 -1.18 -0.09 32.40
N HIS A 555 -1.89 -1.07 31.85
CA HIS A 555 -3.27 -1.28 32.20
C HIS A 555 -3.29 -1.54 33.70
N THR A 556 -3.71 -0.55 34.48
CA THR A 556 -4.27 -0.75 35.81
C THR A 556 -5.53 -1.60 35.69
N ALA A 557 -5.36 -2.88 35.37
CA ALA A 557 -6.38 -3.92 35.44
C ALA A 557 -6.59 -4.33 36.91
N SER A 558 -6.82 -3.35 37.79
CA SER A 558 -7.23 -3.60 39.17
C SER A 558 -8.39 -2.72 39.66
N GLU A 559 -8.91 -1.77 38.88
CA GLU A 559 -10.02 -0.90 39.33
C GLU A 559 -11.30 -0.92 38.48
N SER A 560 -11.35 -1.63 37.33
CA SER A 560 -12.59 -1.76 36.53
C SER A 560 -13.23 -3.16 36.56
N LEU A 561 -12.65 -4.13 37.28
CA LEU A 561 -13.23 -5.47 37.48
C LEU A 561 -13.90 -5.67 38.85
N ARG A 562 -14.14 -4.58 39.60
CA ARG A 562 -14.75 -4.62 40.94
C ARG A 562 -16.15 -4.00 41.04
N ALA A 563 -16.77 -3.69 39.91
CA ALA A 563 -18.13 -3.18 39.87
C ALA A 563 -18.89 -3.79 38.68
N HIS A 564 -19.21 -5.09 38.77
CA HIS A 564 -20.37 -5.74 38.10
C HIS A 564 -20.53 -7.18 38.62
N TYR A 565 -20.69 -7.28 39.94
CA TYR A 565 -21.37 -8.40 40.58
C TYR A 565 -22.21 -7.75 41.69
N ASP A 566 -23.41 -7.29 41.32
CA ASP A 566 -24.46 -7.05 42.29
C ASP A 566 -25.50 -8.14 42.08
N GLU A 567 -25.63 -8.94 43.13
CA GLU A 567 -26.62 -9.99 43.29
C GLU A 567 -27.99 -9.34 43.48
N ASP A 568 -28.86 -9.43 42.48
CA ASP A 568 -30.30 -9.31 42.70
C ASP A 568 -31.04 -10.08 41.63
N ASN A 569 -31.14 -11.41 41.84
CA ASN A 569 -32.26 -12.24 41.42
C ASN A 569 -31.98 -13.69 41.80
N LEU A 570 -32.44 -14.11 42.99
CA LEU A 570 -32.82 -15.50 43.28
C LEU A 570 -33.55 -15.56 44.63
N ASN A 571 -34.77 -15.05 44.66
CA ASN A 571 -35.80 -15.54 45.57
C ASN A 571 -36.73 -16.41 44.74
N TYR A 572 -36.66 -17.74 44.85
CA TYR A 572 -37.83 -18.63 44.87
C TYR A 572 -37.40 -20.11 45.05
N PHE A 573 -38.05 -20.77 46.02
CA PHE A 573 -38.11 -22.21 46.34
C PHE A 573 -37.02 -22.87 47.22
N GLY A 574 -37.40 -23.13 48.49
CA GLY A 574 -37.77 -24.51 48.90
C GLY A 574 -36.80 -25.34 49.75
N THR A 575 -36.94 -25.25 51.08
CA THR A 575 -36.98 -26.36 52.08
C THR A 575 -35.89 -27.47 52.13
N HIS A 576 -35.05 -27.42 53.20
CA HIS A 576 -34.61 -28.46 54.19
C HIS A 576 -34.60 -30.00 53.86
N PRO A 577 -33.91 -30.87 54.66
CA PRO A 577 -32.50 -30.88 55.12
C PRO A 577 -31.86 -32.31 55.12
N GLY A 578 -30.53 -32.46 55.32
CA GLY A 578 -29.96 -33.69 55.91
C GLY A 578 -28.54 -34.11 55.50
N PRO A 579 -27.77 -34.83 56.37
CA PRO A 579 -26.34 -34.58 56.60
C PRO A 579 -25.40 -35.80 56.44
N CYS A 580 -24.07 -35.58 56.36
CA CYS A 580 -22.97 -36.41 56.95
C CYS A 580 -21.57 -35.81 56.63
N ARG A 581 -20.82 -35.31 57.63
CA ARG A 581 -19.71 -35.94 58.41
C ARG A 581 -18.41 -36.15 57.62
N TRP A 582 -17.35 -35.35 57.81
CA TRP A 582 -16.38 -35.17 58.93
C TRP A 582 -15.05 -35.92 58.65
N GLY A 583 -13.93 -35.18 58.70
CA GLY A 583 -12.56 -35.71 58.65
C GLY A 583 -11.52 -34.59 58.73
N ALA A 584 -11.17 -34.19 59.96
CA ALA A 584 -10.20 -33.15 60.28
C ALA A 584 -8.78 -33.72 60.42
N LEU A 585 -7.75 -32.88 60.22
CA LEU A 585 -6.63 -32.74 61.17
C LEU A 585 -5.82 -31.46 60.89
N SER A 586 -5.51 -30.80 62.00
CA SER A 586 -4.98 -29.47 62.21
C SER A 586 -3.45 -29.42 62.36
N HIS A 587 -2.82 -28.28 62.07
CA HIS A 587 -1.91 -27.63 63.02
C HIS A 587 -1.71 -26.14 62.66
N VAL A 588 -2.13 -25.25 63.56
CA VAL A 588 -1.82 -23.82 63.59
C VAL A 588 -1.26 -23.51 64.98
N THR A 589 -0.13 -22.81 65.04
CA THR A 589 0.36 -22.10 66.22
C THR A 589 0.50 -20.63 65.88
N HIS A 590 -0.23 -19.79 66.62
CA HIS A 590 -0.11 -18.33 66.63
C HIS A 590 1.18 -17.88 67.35
N ARG A 591 1.90 -16.92 66.76
CA ARG A 591 2.58 -15.86 67.51
C ARG A 591 2.52 -14.54 66.74
N THR A 592 2.03 -13.52 67.43
CA THR A 592 1.88 -12.12 67.06
C THR A 592 3.22 -11.39 67.02
N TYR A 593 3.48 -10.57 65.99
CA TYR A 593 4.42 -9.45 66.07
C TYR A 593 3.89 -8.20 65.35
N LYS A 594 4.06 -7.10 66.08
CA LYS A 594 3.82 -5.67 65.83
C LYS A 594 3.88 -5.17 64.38
N PHE A 595 2.94 -4.27 64.09
CA PHE A 595 2.94 -3.31 63.00
C PHE A 595 4.29 -2.58 62.88
N LEU A 596 4.89 -2.67 61.68
CA LEU A 596 5.88 -1.73 61.17
C LEU A 596 5.24 -1.04 59.97
N GLU A 597 5.31 0.29 59.96
CA GLU A 597 4.83 1.14 58.88
C GLU A 597 5.49 0.74 57.53
N PRO A 598 4.75 0.76 56.41
CA PRO A 598 5.33 0.46 55.11
C PRO A 598 6.26 1.61 54.68
N PRO A 599 7.41 1.32 54.05
CA PRO A 599 8.31 2.34 53.55
C PRO A 599 7.63 3.10 52.41
N THR A 600 7.63 4.43 52.52
CA THR A 600 7.26 5.35 51.45
C THR A 600 8.24 5.14 50.28
N PHE A 601 7.86 4.33 49.30
CA PHE A 601 8.51 4.35 48.00
C PHE A 601 8.10 5.66 47.31
N LEU A 602 9.02 6.62 47.31
CA LEU A 602 8.98 7.77 46.41
C LEU A 602 9.06 7.24 44.98
N ILE A 603 7.90 7.05 44.35
CA ILE A 603 7.80 6.87 42.90
C ILE A 603 8.23 8.20 42.29
N ARG A 604 9.43 8.25 41.70
CA ARG A 604 9.79 9.31 40.76
C ARG A 604 8.87 9.17 39.56
N LEU A 605 7.89 10.07 39.45
CA LEU A 605 7.31 10.44 38.16
C LEU A 605 8.43 11.09 37.34
N GLU A 606 9.16 10.27 36.58
CA GLU A 606 9.82 10.80 35.39
C GLU A 606 8.70 11.08 34.37
N VAL A 607 8.49 12.37 34.11
CA VAL A 607 7.67 12.83 32.99
C VAL A 607 8.28 12.21 31.74
N ILE A 608 7.60 11.22 31.17
CA ILE A 608 7.89 10.75 29.81
C ILE A 608 7.69 11.97 28.92
N VAL A 609 8.80 12.55 28.48
CA VAL A 609 8.78 13.53 27.38
C VAL A 609 8.16 12.77 26.22
N ALA A 610 6.97 13.20 25.79
CA ALA A 610 6.27 12.61 24.65
C ALA A 610 7.25 12.50 23.49
N LEU A 611 7.70 11.28 23.19
CA LEU A 611 8.61 11.05 22.08
C LEU A 611 7.83 11.35 20.79
N PRO A 612 8.44 12.05 19.82
CA PRO A 612 7.79 12.28 18.53
C PRO A 612 7.40 10.94 17.91
N SER A 613 6.26 10.92 17.23
CA SER A 613 5.74 9.78 16.46
C SER A 613 6.85 9.01 15.73
N GLU A 614 6.78 7.68 15.81
CA GLU A 614 7.82 6.72 15.39
C GLU A 614 7.99 6.63 13.87
N ALA A 615 9.03 5.96 13.38
CA ALA A 615 9.37 6.02 11.95
C ALA A 615 8.22 5.62 11.01
N VAL A 616 7.51 4.54 11.32
CA VAL A 616 6.34 4.08 10.55
C VAL A 616 5.09 4.88 10.90
N ASP A 617 4.85 5.17 12.18
CA ASP A 617 3.61 5.81 12.61
C ASP A 617 3.60 7.33 12.32
N ALA A 618 4.77 7.95 12.12
CA ALA A 618 4.93 9.38 11.93
C ALA A 618 4.08 9.95 10.80
N PRO A 619 3.53 11.17 10.96
CA PRO A 619 2.90 11.90 9.87
C PRO A 619 3.86 12.05 8.71
N ARG A 620 3.35 11.84 7.50
CA ARG A 620 4.15 11.87 6.27
C ARG A 620 3.88 13.12 5.45
N LEU A 621 4.92 13.54 4.74
CA LEU A 621 4.85 14.53 3.66
C LEU A 621 5.05 13.82 2.33
N HIS A 622 4.36 14.28 1.30
CA HIS A 622 4.41 13.66 -0.02
C HIS A 622 4.45 14.73 -1.10
N ASN A 623 5.59 14.92 -1.74
CA ASN A 623 5.72 15.77 -2.92
C ASN A 623 6.19 14.95 -4.13
N GLN A 624 5.28 14.72 -5.07
CA GLN A 624 5.55 13.92 -6.27
C GLN A 624 6.09 14.76 -7.43
N PHE A 625 6.61 15.95 -7.14
CA PHE A 625 6.97 17.01 -8.10
C PHE A 625 5.77 17.58 -8.88
N LEU A 626 4.93 16.73 -9.49
CA LEU A 626 3.71 17.10 -10.20
C LEU A 626 2.48 16.41 -9.59
N PRO A 627 1.43 17.15 -9.21
CA PRO A 627 1.36 18.62 -9.17
C PRO A 627 2.40 19.21 -8.20
N HIS A 628 2.81 20.46 -8.43
CA HIS A 628 3.82 21.15 -7.61
C HIS A 628 3.24 21.62 -6.27
N VAL A 629 2.80 20.65 -5.47
CA VAL A 629 2.18 20.82 -4.15
C VAL A 629 2.58 19.65 -3.27
N THR A 630 2.87 19.94 -2.01
CA THR A 630 3.16 18.92 -1.00
C THR A 630 1.86 18.48 -0.34
N GLN A 631 1.61 17.19 -0.30
CA GLN A 631 0.52 16.63 0.48
C GLN A 631 1.00 16.26 1.88
N TYR A 632 0.18 16.45 2.90
CA TYR A 632 0.52 16.09 4.27
C TYR A 632 -0.63 15.36 4.96
N GLU A 633 -0.29 14.42 5.86
CA GLU A 633 -1.25 13.68 6.68
C GLU A 633 -1.68 14.48 7.92
N GLU A 634 -2.94 14.34 8.33
CA GLU A 634 -3.58 15.21 9.34
C GLU A 634 -3.18 15.02 10.83
N PRO A 635 -2.16 14.25 11.24
CA PRO A 635 -1.55 14.51 12.54
C PRO A 635 -0.23 15.31 12.43
N MET A 636 0.13 15.85 11.26
CA MET A 636 1.28 16.73 11.13
C MET A 636 1.08 18.05 11.91
N PRO A 637 2.04 18.50 12.74
CA PRO A 637 1.91 19.74 13.49
C PRO A 637 1.71 20.96 12.60
N LYS A 638 0.65 21.74 12.89
CA LYS A 638 0.28 22.92 12.08
C LYS A 638 1.32 24.03 12.17
N GLU A 639 2.04 24.10 13.27
CA GLU A 639 3.14 25.04 13.51
C GLU A 639 4.27 24.83 12.50
N ILE A 640 4.61 23.56 12.21
CA ILE A 640 5.61 23.21 11.19
C ILE A 640 5.10 23.62 9.81
N ILE A 641 3.85 23.28 9.49
CA ILE A 641 3.25 23.63 8.21
C ILE A 641 3.24 25.16 8.00
N SER A 642 2.87 25.95 9.01
CA SER A 642 2.90 27.41 8.93
C SER A 642 4.30 27.93 8.64
N VAL A 643 5.33 27.47 9.35
CA VAL A 643 6.71 27.91 9.05
C VAL A 643 7.15 27.50 7.64
N LEU A 644 6.79 26.29 7.19
CA LEU A 644 7.10 25.84 5.83
C LEU A 644 6.44 26.71 4.76
N VAL A 645 5.21 27.16 4.98
CA VAL A 645 4.50 28.10 4.08
C VAL A 645 5.13 29.50 4.16
N ASP A 646 5.26 30.06 5.35
CA ASP A 646 5.56 31.48 5.55
C ASP A 646 7.04 31.79 5.31
N LYS A 647 7.94 30.96 5.85
CA LYS A 647 9.39 31.15 5.73
C LYS A 647 9.94 30.49 4.47
N PHE A 648 9.58 29.23 4.24
CA PHE A 648 10.17 28.43 3.16
C PHE A 648 9.38 28.45 1.86
N LYS A 649 8.22 29.13 1.81
CA LYS A 649 7.37 29.29 0.61
C LYS A 649 6.90 27.96 0.02
N GLN A 650 6.76 26.93 0.85
CA GLN A 650 6.21 25.64 0.44
C GLN A 650 4.70 25.75 0.23
N ASN A 651 4.20 24.95 -0.71
CA ASN A 651 2.78 24.87 -1.02
C ASN A 651 2.21 23.53 -0.53
N PHE A 652 1.07 23.56 0.16
CA PHE A 652 0.49 22.37 0.78
C PHE A 652 -0.96 22.10 0.40
N THR A 653 -1.34 20.84 0.44
CA THR A 653 -2.74 20.40 0.46
C THR A 653 -2.88 19.25 1.46
N MET A 654 -3.91 19.30 2.29
CA MET A 654 -4.16 18.24 3.26
C MET A 654 -4.73 17.01 2.55
N VAL A 655 -4.30 15.82 2.96
CA VAL A 655 -4.91 14.56 2.52
C VAL A 655 -5.67 13.89 3.67
N PRO A 656 -7.02 13.81 3.58
CA PRO A 656 -7.85 13.35 4.70
C PRO A 656 -7.82 11.83 4.91
N LYS A 657 -7.44 11.07 3.89
CA LYS A 657 -7.29 9.60 3.94
C LYS A 657 -5.80 9.29 3.86
N GLN A 658 -5.29 8.55 4.83
CA GLN A 658 -3.91 8.06 4.85
C GLN A 658 -3.69 7.12 3.64
N LYS A 659 -2.65 7.38 2.84
CA LYS A 659 -2.56 6.83 1.47
C LYS A 659 -1.53 5.71 1.28
N SER A 660 -0.65 5.50 2.25
CA SER A 660 0.41 4.49 2.18
C SER A 660 0.47 3.66 3.45
N VAL A 661 0.86 2.39 3.29
CA VAL A 661 1.02 1.42 4.39
C VAL A 661 2.43 0.86 4.29
N VAL A 662 3.26 1.12 5.30
CA VAL A 662 4.64 0.66 5.37
C VAL A 662 4.73 -0.65 6.18
N GLN A 663 5.53 -1.60 5.72
CA GLN A 663 5.95 -2.74 6.54
C GLN A 663 7.47 -2.66 6.73
N ALA A 664 7.92 -2.79 7.97
CA ALA A 664 9.33 -2.64 8.31
C ALA A 664 9.74 -3.66 9.37
N LEU A 665 10.91 -4.27 9.15
CA LEU A 665 11.64 -5.05 10.13
C LEU A 665 13.02 -4.42 10.29
N GLU A 666 13.43 -4.16 11.52
CA GLU A 666 14.73 -3.56 11.88
C GLU A 666 15.46 -4.53 12.81
N VAL A 667 16.73 -4.82 12.52
CA VAL A 667 17.56 -5.65 13.40
C VAL A 667 18.39 -4.74 14.29
N HIS A 668 18.17 -4.85 15.60
CA HIS A 668 18.86 -4.03 16.59
C HIS A 668 20.22 -4.64 16.94
N PRO A 669 21.18 -3.85 17.47
CA PRO A 669 22.49 -4.35 17.89
C PRO A 669 22.46 -5.44 18.98
N ASP A 670 21.33 -5.59 19.68
CA ASP A 670 21.09 -6.67 20.65
C ASP A 670 20.68 -8.01 19.99
N GLY A 671 20.54 -8.01 18.65
CA GLY A 671 20.18 -9.16 17.84
C GLY A 671 18.67 -9.41 17.74
N TYR A 672 17.83 -8.55 18.33
CA TYR A 672 16.38 -8.67 18.19
C TYR A 672 15.89 -8.02 16.91
N ILE A 673 14.88 -8.65 16.30
CA ILE A 673 14.18 -8.15 15.12
C ILE A 673 12.94 -7.40 15.59
N HIS A 674 12.92 -6.10 15.40
CA HIS A 674 11.83 -5.20 15.74
C HIS A 674 10.94 -5.03 14.52
N GLY A 675 9.65 -5.31 14.65
CA GLY A 675 8.70 -5.20 13.54
C GLY A 675 7.61 -4.16 13.79
N ASN A 676 7.17 -3.49 12.73
CA ASN A 676 5.91 -2.75 12.73
C ASN A 676 5.16 -2.96 11.41
N SER A 677 3.84 -3.09 11.55
CA SER A 677 2.88 -3.09 10.46
C SER A 677 2.01 -1.84 10.58
N ASP A 678 1.99 -1.02 9.52
CA ASP A 678 1.40 0.30 9.57
C ASP A 678 -0.12 0.27 9.78
N PHE A 679 -0.56 0.92 10.86
CA PHE A 679 -1.95 0.99 11.29
C PHE A 679 -2.88 1.63 10.25
N ARG A 680 -2.33 2.41 9.30
CA ARG A 680 -3.07 3.12 8.24
C ARG A 680 -3.89 2.19 7.36
N ARG A 681 -3.57 0.88 7.32
CA ARG A 681 -4.37 -0.10 6.60
C ARG A 681 -5.76 -0.28 7.22
N GLN A 682 -5.96 0.12 8.47
CA GLN A 682 -7.19 0.00 9.26
C GLN A 682 -7.68 -1.44 9.48
N THR A 683 -6.91 -2.45 9.05
CA THR A 683 -7.14 -3.88 9.28
C THR A 683 -6.29 -4.35 10.47
N ALA A 684 -6.63 -5.50 11.08
CA ALA A 684 -5.77 -6.17 12.05
C ALA A 684 -4.42 -6.56 11.39
N THR A 685 -3.48 -5.62 11.40
CA THR A 685 -2.14 -5.74 10.86
C THR A 685 -1.15 -5.77 12.01
N TYR A 686 -0.29 -6.78 12.01
CA TYR A 686 0.76 -6.95 13.01
C TYR A 686 1.87 -7.81 12.43
N PRO A 687 3.13 -7.58 12.85
CA PRO A 687 4.22 -8.48 12.54
C PRO A 687 4.03 -9.80 13.32
N ALA A 688 4.51 -10.90 12.77
CA ALA A 688 4.50 -12.23 13.40
C ALA A 688 5.90 -12.86 13.32
N GLY A 689 6.36 -13.52 14.38
CA GLY A 689 7.72 -14.08 14.45
C GLY A 689 7.93 -14.96 15.69
N TYR A 690 9.18 -15.39 15.94
CA TYR A 690 9.55 -16.22 17.10
C TYR A 690 11.00 -16.06 17.58
#